data_AF-A0A8C5TP14-F1
#
_entry.id   AF-A0A8C5TP14-F1
#
_cell.length_a   1.000
_cell.length_b   1.000
_cell.length_c   1.000
_cell.angle_alpha   90.00
_cell.angle_beta   90.00
_cell.angle_gamma   90.00
#
_symmetry.space_group_name_H-M   'P 1'
#
loop_
_entity.id
_entity.type
_entity.pdbx_description
1 polymer ?
#
loop_
_entity_poly.entity_id
_entity_poly.type
_entity_poly.pdbx_seq_one_letter_code
_entity_poly.pdbx_strand_id
1 'polypeptide(L)'
;MAFSLRHLIGPPDAKSRRIVTAALPKKWPLGCLSLAPTPASQTSRPGPPFPGSAPAGTAAAQGPTPARTPASSGHPSPSATAWSGFPARAGTLPPAPAPSETGGETPGGSGGGGTSPGSLPPPAAGWGGGLRERESRNAGERAAAPGSRLGGGAGTAAASPRRPRRAGRGRGLEIRTRSVEQTLVPLVSQITTLINHKDKPKRSDKTLQAIQRVGQAVNLAVGRFVTVGEAIANENHELKEEMSVACIEARRAGETIAQLTDVASLDHPESDSHITIFTDKTGVVKAARLLLSSVTKVLVLADRIVIKQIITSRNKVLATMEQLEKVSSFQEFVQIFSQFGNEMVEFAHLTGDRQNDLKDEKKKARMAASRAVLEKCTMMLLTASKTCLRHPDCESARINKDGVFHRMRLALEQVIEIVTDSRPNGENEMAPISIYSGIKEFKNKVEGLRENLYFLSKENLSTMLEVILEHTEDFTDSAYTSHEHREHILELSKQAKMELEQLVSVWMQAQNQKTKDLMEDLEVAILKTCQCMNELKREVHSAATSLAADLLKYHTDHMVLKALKITGVEGNLEAVAEYTCKLSEQKEQLVEMCRLLRHVSGTEPLEITCIHAEDTFQVTGPQIISAAETLALHPSSKIAKENLEVFCEAWESQLSDMSLLLREINDVFEGRRGEKRVYLSLPRPGKHNANLKALKPVKLDTEEQAKIAKLGLELHLLTSDVDSETEKWEDQENEIVQHGQGMSSMAYSMYLFTRGEGLLKTTQDLFHQAEVMYF
;
A
#
# COMPACT_ATOMS: atom_id res chain seq x y z
N MET A 1 17.11 12.31 4.55
CA MET A 1 18.01 12.80 3.48
C MET A 1 17.36 13.90 2.61
N ALA A 2 16.25 13.64 1.91
CA ALA A 2 15.68 14.57 0.91
C ALA A 2 15.48 16.04 1.36
N PHE A 3 15.07 16.28 2.61
CA PHE A 3 14.87 17.64 3.14
C PHE A 3 16.15 18.51 3.11
N SER A 4 17.33 17.93 3.37
CA SER A 4 18.61 18.66 3.35
C SER A 4 19.05 19.01 1.93
N LEU A 5 18.79 18.13 0.97
CA LEU A 5 19.08 18.38 -0.45
C LEU A 5 18.17 19.47 -1.03
N ARG A 6 16.89 19.50 -0.64
CA ARG A 6 15.90 20.50 -1.12
C ARG A 6 16.24 21.96 -0.77
N HIS A 7 17.12 22.20 0.21
CA HIS A 7 17.54 23.54 0.62
C HIS A 7 18.84 24.03 -0.05
N LEU A 8 19.47 23.24 -0.92
CA LEU A 8 20.73 23.61 -1.57
C LEU A 8 20.57 24.28 -2.95
N ILE A 9 19.37 24.28 -3.54
CA ILE A 9 19.12 24.63 -4.96
C ILE A 9 18.07 25.77 -5.14
N GLY A 10 17.54 26.38 -4.06
CA GLY A 10 16.63 27.54 -4.21
C GLY A 10 16.18 28.19 -2.90
N PRO A 11 15.64 29.43 -2.94
CA PRO A 11 15.09 30.12 -1.78
C PRO A 11 13.77 29.46 -1.28
N PRO A 12 13.43 29.60 0.02
CA PRO A 12 12.35 28.82 0.63
C PRO A 12 10.94 29.42 0.42
N ASP A 13 10.00 28.61 -0.08
CA ASP A 13 8.56 28.90 -0.04
C ASP A 13 7.92 28.33 1.25
N ALA A 14 7.14 29.17 1.95
CA ALA A 14 6.52 28.91 3.23
C ALA A 14 5.46 27.79 3.22
N LYS A 15 4.88 27.45 2.05
CA LYS A 15 3.87 26.38 1.95
C LYS A 15 4.37 24.99 2.39
N SER A 16 5.66 24.69 2.22
CA SER A 16 6.20 23.33 2.41
C SER A 16 6.10 22.78 3.85
N ARG A 17 5.87 23.62 4.87
CA ARG A 17 5.76 23.17 6.27
C ARG A 17 4.38 22.63 6.68
N ARG A 18 3.35 22.70 5.83
CA ARG A 18 1.96 22.33 6.22
C ARG A 18 1.49 20.93 5.79
N ILE A 19 2.25 20.22 4.95
CA ILE A 19 1.80 18.94 4.37
C ILE A 19 2.17 17.72 5.25
N VAL A 20 3.28 17.80 6.00
CA VAL A 20 3.78 16.68 6.84
C VAL A 20 2.88 16.38 8.04
N THR A 21 2.07 17.34 8.50
CA THR A 21 1.28 17.24 9.74
C THR A 21 -0.08 16.54 9.58
N ALA A 22 -0.43 16.07 8.37
CA ALA A 22 -1.78 15.61 8.02
C ALA A 22 -1.93 14.10 7.76
N ALA A 23 -0.83 13.32 7.77
CA ALA A 23 -0.81 11.92 7.34
C ALA A 23 -0.23 10.96 8.42
N LEU A 24 -0.55 11.22 9.70
CA LEU A 24 -0.18 10.35 10.83
C LEU A 24 -1.43 9.78 11.50
N PRO A 25 -1.56 8.45 11.68
CA PRO A 25 -2.55 7.89 12.59
C PRO A 25 -2.18 8.29 14.03
N LYS A 26 -2.97 9.19 14.63
CA LYS A 26 -2.76 9.66 16.01
C LYS A 26 -3.20 8.63 17.05
N LYS A 27 -2.55 7.46 17.14
CA LYS A 27 -2.77 6.46 18.20
C LYS A 27 -1.64 5.41 18.26
N TRP A 28 -0.52 5.75 18.90
CA TRP A 28 0.38 4.75 19.49
C TRP A 28 0.23 4.81 21.02
N PRO A 29 -0.05 3.69 21.72
CA PRO A 29 -0.52 3.71 23.11
C PRO A 29 0.61 3.86 24.14
N LEU A 30 1.23 5.04 24.20
CA LEU A 30 2.23 5.43 25.22
C LEU A 30 1.66 5.52 26.66
N GLY A 31 0.39 5.19 26.88
CA GLY A 31 -0.30 5.37 28.18
C GLY A 31 -0.13 4.24 29.20
N CYS A 32 0.33 3.06 28.80
CA CYS A 32 0.23 1.84 29.62
C CYS A 32 1.42 1.57 30.58
N LEU A 33 2.39 2.49 30.71
CA LEU A 33 3.65 2.26 31.46
C LEU A 33 3.72 2.95 32.84
N SER A 34 2.70 3.69 33.27
CA SER A 34 2.71 4.39 34.57
C SER A 34 2.08 3.59 35.71
N LEU A 35 2.76 2.54 36.19
CA LEU A 35 2.41 1.86 37.46
C LEU A 35 3.62 1.15 38.11
N ALA A 36 4.48 1.92 38.77
CA ALA A 36 5.51 1.40 39.69
C ALA A 36 5.76 2.42 40.84
N PRO A 37 5.81 2.01 42.12
CA PRO A 37 6.01 2.93 43.24
C PRO A 37 7.50 3.23 43.47
N THR A 38 7.86 4.51 43.60
CA THR A 38 9.19 4.93 44.04
C THR A 38 9.37 4.76 45.56
N PRO A 39 10.48 4.16 46.04
CA PRO A 39 10.79 4.12 47.46
C PRO A 39 11.24 5.50 47.97
N ALA A 40 10.82 5.86 49.18
CA ALA A 40 11.24 7.10 49.82
C ALA A 40 12.68 6.98 50.36
N SER A 41 13.48 8.02 50.16
CA SER A 41 14.76 8.22 50.85
C SER A 41 14.79 9.61 51.48
N GLN A 42 15.35 9.70 52.69
CA GLN A 42 15.48 10.95 53.44
C GLN A 42 16.90 11.51 53.26
N THR A 43 17.03 12.85 53.19
CA THR A 43 18.28 13.56 53.52
C THR A 43 17.99 15.05 53.79
N SER A 44 18.96 15.78 54.34
CA SER A 44 18.72 17.00 55.15
C SER A 44 19.12 18.34 54.50
N ARG A 45 18.39 19.40 54.92
CA ARG A 45 18.75 20.83 55.20
C ARG A 45 20.18 21.34 54.86
N PRO A 46 20.40 22.67 54.59
CA PRO A 46 19.62 23.82 55.12
C PRO A 46 19.29 24.96 54.11
N GLY A 47 18.75 26.09 54.62
CA GLY A 47 18.50 27.38 53.93
C GLY A 47 18.90 28.58 54.83
N PRO A 48 18.27 29.78 54.78
CA PRO A 48 17.10 30.25 53.99
C PRO A 48 17.55 31.17 52.81
N PRO A 49 17.36 32.53 52.69
CA PRO A 49 16.79 33.60 53.54
C PRO A 49 15.50 34.26 52.95
N PHE A 50 15.30 35.58 53.15
CA PHE A 50 14.22 36.50 52.73
C PHE A 50 14.82 37.94 52.59
N PRO A 51 14.12 39.05 52.20
CA PRO A 51 12.66 39.35 52.08
C PRO A 51 12.26 39.93 50.67
N GLY A 52 11.02 40.36 50.37
CA GLY A 52 9.72 40.36 51.08
C GLY A 52 8.69 41.33 50.42
N SER A 53 7.68 41.77 51.20
CA SER A 53 6.60 42.75 50.87
C SER A 53 5.38 42.29 50.05
N ALA A 54 4.26 42.96 50.31
CA ALA A 54 2.89 42.86 49.77
C ALA A 54 2.30 44.32 49.77
N PRO A 55 1.00 44.66 49.57
CA PRO A 55 -0.22 43.82 49.59
C PRO A 55 -1.37 44.18 48.60
N ALA A 56 -2.42 43.34 48.65
CA ALA A 56 -3.88 43.62 48.59
C ALA A 56 -4.53 44.54 47.53
N GLY A 57 -5.71 44.10 47.05
CA GLY A 57 -6.70 44.92 46.36
C GLY A 57 -7.94 44.11 45.97
N THR A 58 -9.06 44.27 46.67
CA THR A 58 -10.30 43.49 46.41
C THR A 58 -11.54 44.33 46.67
N ALA A 59 -12.47 44.39 45.72
CA ALA A 59 -13.79 45.00 45.90
C ALA A 59 -14.83 44.37 44.96
N ALA A 60 -16.05 44.21 45.45
CA ALA A 60 -17.27 43.93 44.68
C ALA A 60 -18.19 45.18 44.78
N ALA A 61 -19.41 45.29 44.26
CA ALA A 61 -20.35 44.35 43.63
C ALA A 61 -21.39 45.15 42.80
N GLN A 62 -22.41 44.47 42.24
CA GLN A 62 -23.85 44.86 42.12
C GLN A 62 -24.49 44.48 40.76
N GLY A 63 -25.77 44.08 40.80
CA GLY A 63 -26.67 43.89 39.65
C GLY A 63 -27.63 45.08 39.45
N PRO A 64 -28.86 44.94 38.88
CA PRO A 64 -29.71 43.73 38.84
C PRO A 64 -30.40 43.44 37.48
N THR A 65 -31.32 42.45 37.47
CA THR A 65 -32.19 42.01 36.34
C THR A 65 -33.57 42.71 36.32
N PRO A 66 -34.40 42.61 35.25
CA PRO A 66 -35.47 41.60 35.29
C PRO A 66 -35.97 40.95 33.95
N ALA A 67 -36.49 39.73 34.13
CA ALA A 67 -37.24 38.79 33.28
C ALA A 67 -38.15 39.24 32.09
N ARG A 68 -38.26 38.34 31.07
CA ARG A 68 -39.52 37.62 30.73
C ARG A 68 -39.33 36.44 29.73
N THR A 69 -40.24 35.47 29.77
CA THR A 69 -40.38 34.28 28.89
C THR A 69 -41.85 34.13 28.45
N PRO A 70 -42.21 33.45 27.33
CA PRO A 70 -42.51 31.99 27.40
C PRO A 70 -42.32 31.15 26.09
N ALA A 71 -42.35 29.81 26.23
CA ALA A 71 -42.78 28.79 25.23
C ALA A 71 -42.05 28.66 23.86
N SER A 72 -41.95 27.49 23.20
CA SER A 72 -42.25 26.08 23.56
C SER A 72 -41.56 25.08 22.59
N SER A 73 -41.51 23.80 22.98
CA SER A 73 -41.52 22.58 22.12
C SER A 73 -40.46 22.38 21.01
N GLY A 74 -39.69 21.28 21.10
CA GLY A 74 -38.91 20.69 19.99
C GLY A 74 -37.82 19.73 20.45
N HIS A 75 -37.75 18.51 19.90
CA HIS A 75 -36.71 17.53 20.25
C HIS A 75 -35.34 17.85 19.61
N PRO A 76 -34.22 17.51 20.27
CA PRO A 76 -32.88 17.80 19.77
C PRO A 76 -32.40 16.81 18.71
N SER A 77 -31.62 17.30 17.74
CA SER A 77 -30.72 16.46 16.94
C SER A 77 -29.43 16.19 17.72
N PRO A 78 -28.83 14.98 17.64
CA PRO A 78 -27.58 14.70 18.34
C PRO A 78 -26.43 15.51 17.74
N SER A 79 -25.75 16.30 18.58
CA SER A 79 -24.52 17.01 18.23
C SER A 79 -23.32 16.39 18.94
N ALA A 80 -22.12 16.61 18.37
CA ALA A 80 -20.90 15.90 18.75
C ALA A 80 -20.58 16.02 20.25
N THR A 81 -20.55 14.88 20.95
CA THR A 81 -20.22 14.84 22.38
C THR A 81 -18.71 14.66 22.57
N ALA A 82 -17.99 15.77 22.77
CA ALA A 82 -16.65 15.71 23.32
C ALA A 82 -16.72 15.32 24.80
N TRP A 83 -16.12 14.19 25.18
CA TRP A 83 -16.05 13.76 26.58
C TRP A 83 -14.73 14.19 27.22
N SER A 84 -14.85 14.89 28.35
CA SER A 84 -13.74 15.28 29.21
C SER A 84 -14.18 15.17 30.67
N GLY A 85 -13.28 14.73 31.55
CA GLY A 85 -13.51 14.70 32.99
C GLY A 85 -13.59 13.28 33.60
N PHE A 86 -12.45 12.80 34.10
CA PHE A 86 -12.45 11.91 35.26
C PHE A 86 -12.90 12.70 36.51
N PRO A 87 -13.65 12.07 37.42
CA PRO A 87 -13.54 12.34 38.84
C PRO A 87 -13.04 11.08 39.58
N ALA A 88 -12.09 11.26 40.49
CA ALA A 88 -11.56 10.16 41.32
C ALA A 88 -11.60 10.53 42.80
N ARG A 89 -12.35 9.76 43.62
CA ARG A 89 -11.97 9.51 45.03
C ARG A 89 -12.70 8.36 45.71
N ALA A 90 -11.88 7.43 46.23
CA ALA A 90 -11.95 6.71 47.51
C ALA A 90 -13.30 6.47 48.23
N GLY A 91 -13.56 5.19 48.51
CA GLY A 91 -14.54 4.72 49.51
C GLY A 91 -14.17 3.34 50.06
N THR A 92 -13.69 3.30 51.31
CA THR A 92 -13.48 2.16 52.24
C THR A 92 -13.85 0.73 51.81
N LEU A 93 -12.90 -0.21 51.94
CA LEU A 93 -13.13 -1.66 52.05
C LEU A 93 -13.04 -2.13 53.53
N PRO A 94 -13.88 -3.08 53.99
CA PRO A 94 -13.70 -3.78 55.26
C PRO A 94 -12.73 -4.98 55.13
N PRO A 95 -12.18 -5.51 56.23
CA PRO A 95 -11.22 -6.63 56.21
C PRO A 95 -11.89 -8.01 56.07
N ALA A 96 -11.13 -8.99 55.57
CA ALA A 96 -11.52 -10.40 55.52
C ALA A 96 -11.19 -11.15 56.83
N PRO A 97 -11.93 -12.21 57.19
CA PRO A 97 -11.65 -13.04 58.36
C PRO A 97 -10.51 -14.05 58.12
N ALA A 98 -9.84 -14.46 59.20
CA ALA A 98 -8.86 -15.55 59.22
C ALA A 98 -9.55 -16.92 59.43
N PRO A 99 -8.91 -18.05 59.03
CA PRO A 99 -9.46 -19.39 59.25
C PRO A 99 -9.31 -19.84 60.72
N SER A 100 -10.18 -20.76 61.14
CA SER A 100 -10.18 -21.36 62.48
C SER A 100 -10.02 -22.88 62.41
N GLU A 101 -9.06 -23.44 63.15
CA GLU A 101 -8.81 -24.89 63.23
C GLU A 101 -9.61 -25.57 64.35
N THR A 102 -10.33 -26.63 64.01
CA THR A 102 -10.70 -27.81 64.81
C THR A 102 -10.91 -28.97 63.81
N GLY A 103 -10.58 -30.25 64.03
CA GLY A 103 -10.39 -31.01 65.27
C GLY A 103 -11.71 -31.68 65.67
N GLY A 104 -11.93 -33.00 65.54
CA GLY A 104 -11.06 -34.08 65.05
C GLY A 104 -11.83 -35.42 65.00
N GLU A 105 -11.14 -36.53 65.31
CA GLU A 105 -11.66 -37.90 65.57
C GLU A 105 -12.07 -38.80 64.36
N THR A 106 -11.34 -39.90 64.26
CA THR A 106 -11.71 -41.20 63.64
C THR A 106 -11.66 -42.24 64.78
N PRO A 107 -12.32 -43.44 64.73
CA PRO A 107 -11.82 -44.56 63.90
C PRO A 107 -12.84 -45.64 63.47
N GLY A 108 -12.41 -46.61 62.65
CA GLY A 108 -12.92 -48.01 62.75
C GLY A 108 -13.15 -48.80 61.47
N GLY A 109 -12.32 -49.84 61.25
CA GLY A 109 -12.61 -51.02 60.41
C GLY A 109 -12.46 -50.88 58.87
N SER A 110 -12.02 -51.84 58.04
CA SER A 110 -11.17 -53.06 58.11
C SER A 110 -11.74 -54.18 57.20
N GLY A 111 -10.95 -54.67 56.23
CA GLY A 111 -11.03 -56.07 55.77
C GLY A 111 -11.40 -56.37 54.31
N GLY A 112 -10.40 -56.82 53.52
CA GLY A 112 -10.54 -57.64 52.30
C GLY A 112 -11.12 -56.98 51.02
N GLY A 113 -10.82 -57.43 49.79
CA GLY A 113 -9.80 -58.40 49.34
C GLY A 113 -10.30 -59.38 48.27
N GLY A 114 -9.93 -59.20 46.99
CA GLY A 114 -10.23 -60.20 45.93
C GLY A 114 -10.01 -59.75 44.47
N THR A 115 -9.01 -60.37 43.81
CA THR A 115 -8.93 -60.79 42.38
C THR A 115 -9.37 -59.90 41.20
N SER A 116 -8.46 -59.75 40.23
CA SER A 116 -8.62 -59.24 38.83
C SER A 116 -8.98 -60.38 37.84
N PRO A 117 -8.90 -60.27 36.47
CA PRO A 117 -8.65 -59.12 35.57
C PRO A 117 -9.54 -59.03 34.29
N GLY A 118 -9.32 -58.00 33.46
CA GLY A 118 -9.81 -57.85 32.07
C GLY A 118 -10.07 -56.38 31.71
N SER A 119 -9.47 -55.68 30.73
CA SER A 119 -9.05 -55.93 29.33
C SER A 119 -10.03 -55.35 28.29
N LEU A 120 -9.49 -54.50 27.40
CA LEU A 120 -10.11 -53.74 26.28
C LEU A 120 -10.78 -54.63 25.20
N PRO A 121 -11.60 -54.14 24.22
CA PRO A 121 -11.60 -52.79 23.58
C PRO A 121 -13.01 -52.17 23.29
N PRO A 122 -13.14 -51.01 22.58
CA PRO A 122 -14.43 -50.32 22.40
C PRO A 122 -15.19 -50.69 21.10
N PRO A 123 -16.50 -50.39 20.99
CA PRO A 123 -17.31 -50.60 19.78
C PRO A 123 -17.40 -49.36 18.88
N ALA A 124 -17.57 -49.58 17.57
CA ALA A 124 -17.97 -48.55 16.60
C ALA A 124 -18.92 -49.13 15.53
N ALA A 125 -20.15 -48.61 15.46
CA ALA A 125 -21.15 -48.78 14.39
C ALA A 125 -22.33 -47.80 14.65
N GLY A 126 -23.07 -47.29 13.66
CA GLY A 126 -22.92 -47.43 12.21
C GLY A 126 -24.26 -47.47 11.46
N TRP A 127 -24.81 -46.30 11.07
CA TRP A 127 -25.98 -46.12 10.18
C TRP A 127 -25.73 -44.84 9.33
N GLY A 128 -26.13 -44.73 8.05
CA GLY A 128 -26.68 -45.75 7.16
C GLY A 128 -27.35 -45.19 5.87
N GLY A 129 -26.56 -44.92 4.81
CA GLY A 129 -27.03 -44.46 3.48
C GLY A 129 -27.28 -42.94 3.38
N GLY A 130 -27.23 -42.28 2.21
CA GLY A 130 -26.93 -42.67 0.82
C GLY A 130 -27.55 -41.63 -0.16
N LEU A 131 -27.23 -41.48 -1.44
CA LEU A 131 -26.23 -42.07 -2.35
C LEU A 131 -26.36 -41.36 -3.71
N ARG A 132 -25.30 -40.69 -4.25
CA ARG A 132 -25.12 -40.41 -5.70
C ARG A 132 -23.80 -39.69 -6.02
N GLU A 133 -22.77 -40.46 -6.34
CA GLU A 133 -21.67 -40.00 -7.22
C GLU A 133 -21.94 -40.48 -8.66
N ARG A 134 -21.23 -39.90 -9.64
CA ARG A 134 -21.33 -40.28 -11.06
C ARG A 134 -19.97 -40.73 -11.58
N GLU A 135 -19.95 -41.84 -12.30
CA GLU A 135 -18.70 -42.53 -12.70
C GLU A 135 -17.83 -41.70 -13.66
N SER A 136 -16.52 -41.81 -13.46
CA SER A 136 -15.52 -41.64 -14.52
C SER A 136 -14.63 -42.87 -14.57
N ARG A 137 -14.67 -43.62 -15.68
CA ARG A 137 -13.81 -44.79 -15.93
C ARG A 137 -12.84 -44.51 -17.06
N ASN A 138 -11.54 -44.69 -16.80
CA ASN A 138 -10.83 -45.82 -17.40
C ASN A 138 -9.47 -46.05 -16.74
N ALA A 139 -9.02 -47.31 -16.78
CA ALA A 139 -7.73 -47.73 -16.25
C ALA A 139 -6.75 -48.08 -17.38
N GLY A 140 -5.45 -48.01 -17.08
CA GLY A 140 -4.37 -48.41 -17.99
C GLY A 140 -3.10 -48.72 -17.19
N GLU A 141 -2.85 -50.00 -16.92
CA GLU A 141 -1.76 -50.44 -16.04
C GLU A 141 -0.39 -50.34 -16.72
N ARG A 142 0.66 -50.05 -15.93
CA ARG A 142 1.69 -51.07 -15.57
C ARG A 142 2.77 -50.51 -14.64
N ALA A 143 3.22 -51.35 -13.71
CA ALA A 143 4.38 -51.10 -12.87
C ALA A 143 5.49 -52.13 -13.15
N ALA A 144 6.75 -51.69 -13.14
CA ALA A 144 7.94 -52.55 -12.98
C ALA A 144 9.18 -51.71 -12.63
N ALA A 145 9.90 -52.09 -11.58
CA ALA A 145 11.35 -51.84 -11.42
C ALA A 145 12.10 -53.15 -11.70
N PRO A 146 13.40 -53.13 -12.07
CA PRO A 146 14.41 -53.43 -11.04
C PRO A 146 15.85 -52.90 -11.25
N GLY A 147 16.63 -52.85 -10.16
CA GLY A 147 17.89 -53.63 -10.04
C GLY A 147 19.14 -53.30 -10.89
N SER A 148 19.89 -52.28 -10.46
CA SER A 148 21.36 -52.23 -10.33
C SER A 148 22.30 -53.31 -10.96
N ARG A 149 23.30 -52.85 -11.74
CA ARG A 149 24.70 -53.37 -11.91
C ARG A 149 25.55 -52.21 -12.53
N LEU A 150 26.62 -51.68 -11.93
CA LEU A 150 27.99 -52.18 -11.61
C LEU A 150 29.03 -52.05 -12.76
N GLY A 151 30.10 -51.27 -12.49
CA GLY A 151 31.33 -51.13 -13.30
C GLY A 151 31.54 -49.74 -13.96
N GLY A 152 32.72 -49.10 -13.92
CA GLY A 152 33.93 -49.38 -13.13
C GLY A 152 35.19 -48.61 -13.60
N GLY A 153 35.71 -47.67 -12.79
CA GLY A 153 36.97 -46.90 -13.02
C GLY A 153 36.87 -45.79 -14.09
N ALA A 154 37.77 -44.79 -14.18
CA ALA A 154 38.80 -44.25 -13.28
C ALA A 154 39.17 -42.81 -13.80
N GLY A 155 39.82 -41.88 -13.11
CA GLY A 155 40.26 -41.80 -11.71
C GLY A 155 41.01 -40.47 -11.43
N THR A 156 40.92 -39.96 -10.20
CA THR A 156 41.81 -38.96 -9.54
C THR A 156 42.30 -37.70 -10.29
N ALA A 157 41.85 -36.51 -9.84
CA ALA A 157 42.64 -35.27 -9.82
C ALA A 157 42.26 -34.42 -8.60
N ALA A 158 43.20 -33.68 -8.02
CA ALA A 158 43.06 -33.06 -6.70
C ALA A 158 42.36 -31.68 -6.70
N ALA A 159 41.85 -31.27 -5.52
CA ALA A 159 41.18 -30.00 -5.33
C ALA A 159 42.13 -28.79 -5.28
N SER A 160 41.63 -27.62 -5.66
CA SER A 160 42.22 -26.31 -5.34
C SER A 160 41.13 -25.23 -5.30
N PRO A 161 41.20 -24.26 -4.37
CA PRO A 161 40.08 -23.37 -4.07
C PRO A 161 39.91 -22.29 -5.14
N ARG A 162 38.81 -22.34 -5.91
CA ARG A 162 38.40 -21.22 -6.77
C ARG A 162 37.70 -20.15 -5.94
N ARG A 163 38.22 -18.92 -6.02
CA ARG A 163 37.63 -17.71 -5.43
C ARG A 163 36.15 -17.55 -5.80
N PRO A 164 35.29 -17.00 -4.92
CA PRO A 164 33.91 -16.68 -5.27
C PRO A 164 33.85 -15.72 -6.46
N ARG A 165 33.04 -16.05 -7.47
CA ARG A 165 32.80 -15.18 -8.63
C ARG A 165 32.01 -13.94 -8.17
N ARG A 166 32.56 -12.76 -8.48
CA ARG A 166 32.00 -11.44 -8.13
C ARG A 166 30.73 -11.13 -8.94
N ALA A 167 29.61 -11.74 -8.57
CA ALA A 167 28.29 -11.43 -9.11
C ALA A 167 27.87 -10.02 -8.65
N GLY A 168 27.84 -9.05 -9.57
CA GLY A 168 27.59 -7.65 -9.20
C GLY A 168 28.06 -6.58 -10.18
N ARG A 169 28.00 -6.84 -11.50
CA ARG A 169 28.14 -5.80 -12.54
C ARG A 169 27.09 -6.02 -13.62
N GLY A 170 26.34 -4.97 -13.97
CA GLY A 170 25.37 -5.01 -15.07
C GLY A 170 23.89 -5.18 -14.72
N ARG A 171 23.42 -4.73 -13.54
CA ARG A 171 22.02 -4.26 -13.43
C ARG A 171 21.98 -2.77 -13.75
N GLY A 172 20.94 -2.32 -14.45
CA GLY A 172 20.75 -0.91 -14.78
C GLY A 172 20.53 -0.04 -13.53
N LEU A 173 20.80 1.26 -13.63
CA LEU A 173 20.56 2.24 -12.57
C LEU A 173 19.06 2.61 -12.49
N GLU A 174 18.24 1.65 -12.06
CA GLU A 174 16.80 1.83 -11.94
C GLU A 174 16.45 2.71 -10.74
N ILE A 175 15.81 3.85 -11.01
CA ILE A 175 15.41 4.85 -10.00
C ILE A 175 14.07 4.43 -9.40
N ARG A 176 14.13 3.72 -8.27
CA ARG A 176 12.98 3.12 -7.56
C ARG A 176 12.33 4.03 -6.50
N THR A 177 12.94 5.19 -6.19
CA THR A 177 12.48 6.14 -5.17
C THR A 177 12.22 7.55 -5.70
N ARG A 178 11.19 8.21 -5.13
CA ARG A 178 10.75 9.57 -5.49
C ARG A 178 11.79 10.61 -5.10
N SER A 179 12.54 10.41 -4.02
CA SER A 179 13.60 11.28 -3.54
C SER A 179 14.78 11.36 -4.51
N VAL A 180 15.22 10.23 -5.05
CA VAL A 180 16.28 10.15 -6.07
C VAL A 180 15.80 10.77 -7.38
N GLU A 181 14.58 10.44 -7.82
CA GLU A 181 13.95 11.02 -9.01
C GLU A 181 13.83 12.56 -8.94
N GLN A 182 13.25 13.09 -7.85
CA GLN A 182 13.10 14.54 -7.65
C GLN A 182 14.44 15.28 -7.53
N THR A 183 15.52 14.59 -7.13
CA THR A 183 16.87 15.17 -7.11
C THR A 183 17.52 15.16 -8.50
N LEU A 184 17.20 14.18 -9.34
CA LEU A 184 17.74 14.06 -10.70
C LEU A 184 16.99 14.91 -11.74
N VAL A 185 15.66 15.08 -11.62
CA VAL A 185 14.86 15.85 -12.60
C VAL A 185 15.41 17.26 -12.89
N PRO A 186 15.81 18.09 -11.90
CA PRO A 186 16.41 19.41 -12.17
C PRO A 186 17.75 19.31 -12.91
N LEU A 187 18.57 18.30 -12.60
CA LEU A 187 19.87 18.09 -13.25
C LEU A 187 19.69 17.60 -14.70
N VAL A 188 18.77 16.67 -14.94
CA VAL A 188 18.40 16.20 -16.29
C VAL A 188 17.84 17.36 -17.12
N SER A 189 17.02 18.23 -16.53
CA SER A 189 16.51 19.44 -17.19
C SER A 189 17.65 20.40 -17.58
N GLN A 190 18.51 20.78 -16.63
CA GLN A 190 19.64 21.69 -16.88
C GLN A 190 20.62 21.12 -17.92
N ILE A 191 20.93 19.83 -17.86
CA ILE A 191 21.76 19.13 -18.83
C ILE A 191 21.09 19.12 -20.21
N THR A 192 19.80 18.83 -20.30
CA THR A 192 19.05 18.87 -21.56
C THR A 192 19.06 20.28 -22.18
N THR A 193 18.90 21.35 -21.38
CA THR A 193 19.01 22.74 -21.86
C THR A 193 20.42 23.08 -22.35
N LEU A 194 21.47 22.61 -21.66
CA LEU A 194 22.86 22.78 -22.10
C LEU A 194 23.17 22.06 -23.42
N ILE A 195 22.59 20.88 -23.63
CA ILE A 195 22.82 20.05 -24.82
C ILE A 195 22.01 20.54 -26.03
N ASN A 196 20.72 20.86 -25.84
CA ASN A 196 19.77 21.18 -26.91
C ASN A 196 19.80 22.65 -27.37
N HIS A 197 20.67 23.50 -26.80
CA HIS A 197 20.81 24.89 -27.24
C HIS A 197 21.23 24.94 -28.74
N LYS A 198 20.33 25.42 -29.62
CA LYS A 198 20.54 25.51 -31.08
C LYS A 198 21.90 26.15 -31.41
N ASP A 199 22.62 25.57 -32.37
CA ASP A 199 23.95 26.01 -32.78
C ASP A 199 23.88 27.19 -33.74
N LYS A 200 23.91 28.41 -33.18
CA LYS A 200 24.12 29.63 -33.97
C LYS A 200 25.63 29.86 -34.18
N PRO A 201 26.11 30.06 -35.42
CA PRO A 201 27.54 30.14 -35.73
C PRO A 201 28.23 31.43 -35.21
N LYS A 202 27.46 32.40 -34.72
CA LYS A 202 27.94 33.52 -33.91
C LYS A 202 27.06 33.61 -32.65
N ARG A 203 27.68 33.59 -31.47
CA ARG A 203 27.04 33.83 -30.17
C ARG A 203 27.50 35.21 -29.65
N SER A 204 26.66 35.90 -28.89
CA SER A 204 27.04 37.19 -28.28
C SER A 204 27.84 36.98 -27.00
N ASP A 205 28.65 37.96 -26.58
CA ASP A 205 29.40 37.89 -25.32
C ASP A 205 28.49 37.71 -24.11
N LYS A 206 27.28 38.30 -24.15
CA LYS A 206 26.23 38.10 -23.14
C LYS A 206 25.80 36.63 -23.06
N THR A 207 25.77 35.93 -24.19
CA THR A 207 25.49 34.49 -24.26
C THR A 207 26.66 33.66 -23.72
N LEU A 208 27.90 34.03 -24.05
CA LEU A 208 29.11 33.36 -23.57
C LEU A 208 29.26 33.47 -22.04
N GLN A 209 29.12 34.68 -21.48
CA GLN A 209 29.09 34.91 -20.04
C GLN A 209 27.96 34.16 -19.33
N ALA A 210 26.79 33.99 -19.97
CA ALA A 210 25.70 33.21 -19.39
C ALA A 210 26.07 31.72 -19.27
N ILE A 211 26.74 31.15 -20.28
CA ILE A 211 27.21 29.75 -20.28
C ILE A 211 28.28 29.54 -19.21
N GLN A 212 29.26 30.44 -19.10
CA GLN A 212 30.30 30.43 -18.06
C GLN A 212 29.68 30.44 -16.65
N ARG A 213 28.70 31.32 -16.39
CA ARG A 213 27.98 31.37 -15.11
C ARG A 213 27.22 30.08 -14.81
N VAL A 214 26.62 29.44 -15.82
CA VAL A 214 25.94 28.14 -15.65
C VAL A 214 26.93 27.04 -15.28
N GLY A 215 28.07 26.92 -15.96
CA GLY A 215 29.08 25.90 -15.62
C GLY A 215 29.69 26.09 -14.23
N GLN A 216 29.98 27.34 -13.84
CA GLN A 216 30.42 27.66 -12.47
C GLN A 216 29.34 27.32 -11.42
N ALA A 217 28.06 27.63 -11.70
CA ALA A 217 26.95 27.29 -10.80
C ALA A 217 26.74 25.78 -10.66
N VAL A 218 26.88 25.02 -11.77
CA VAL A 218 26.86 23.55 -11.76
C VAL A 218 28.00 23.01 -10.88
N ASN A 219 29.24 23.46 -11.07
CA ASN A 219 30.37 23.00 -10.26
C ASN A 219 30.19 23.31 -8.76
N LEU A 220 29.67 24.50 -8.41
CA LEU A 220 29.38 24.87 -7.02
C LEU A 220 28.27 23.99 -6.40
N ALA A 221 27.21 23.69 -7.15
CA ALA A 221 26.13 22.80 -6.72
C ALA A 221 26.62 21.36 -6.52
N VAL A 222 27.46 20.86 -7.46
CA VAL A 222 28.10 19.55 -7.38
C VAL A 222 29.06 19.47 -6.20
N GLY A 223 29.87 20.48 -5.95
CA GLY A 223 30.75 20.55 -4.78
C GLY A 223 29.97 20.41 -3.46
N ARG A 224 28.84 21.13 -3.32
CA ARG A 224 27.94 21.01 -2.15
C ARG A 224 27.32 19.62 -2.02
N PHE A 225 26.85 19.05 -3.12
CA PHE A 225 26.29 17.68 -3.16
C PHE A 225 27.34 16.64 -2.75
N VAL A 226 28.56 16.75 -3.27
CA VAL A 226 29.67 15.84 -3.00
C VAL A 226 30.08 15.90 -1.53
N THR A 227 30.14 17.09 -0.89
CA THR A 227 30.41 17.21 0.56
C THR A 227 29.41 16.43 1.42
N VAL A 228 28.12 16.41 1.03
CA VAL A 228 27.09 15.61 1.72
C VAL A 228 27.33 14.11 1.52
N GLY A 229 27.68 13.69 0.30
CA GLY A 229 28.05 12.30 0.01
C GLY A 229 29.31 11.83 0.76
N GLU A 230 30.31 12.70 0.90
CA GLU A 230 31.54 12.44 1.64
C GLU A 230 31.29 12.34 3.16
N ALA A 231 30.40 13.17 3.73
CA ALA A 231 29.96 13.03 5.12
C ALA A 231 29.28 11.67 5.36
N ILE A 232 28.30 11.32 4.52
CA ILE A 232 27.59 10.03 4.56
C ILE A 232 28.56 8.84 4.39
N ALA A 233 29.57 8.97 3.52
CA ALA A 233 30.61 7.95 3.33
C ALA A 233 31.45 7.73 4.59
N ASN A 234 31.76 8.80 5.35
CA ASN A 234 32.54 8.69 6.58
C ASN A 234 31.79 7.91 7.68
N GLU A 235 30.47 8.03 7.74
CA GLU A 235 29.59 7.30 8.68
C GLU A 235 29.36 5.82 8.28
N ASN A 236 29.64 5.43 7.03
CA ASN A 236 29.22 4.15 6.45
C ASN A 236 30.38 3.33 5.88
N HIS A 237 31.25 2.80 6.77
CA HIS A 237 32.50 2.10 6.44
C HIS A 237 32.44 1.14 5.23
N GLU A 238 31.44 0.25 5.14
CA GLU A 238 31.32 -0.74 4.04
C GLU A 238 31.08 -0.11 2.66
N LEU A 239 30.37 1.02 2.59
CA LEU A 239 30.05 1.71 1.34
C LEU A 239 30.94 2.94 1.11
N LYS A 240 31.85 3.23 2.04
CA LYS A 240 32.74 4.39 2.01
C LYS A 240 33.56 4.45 0.73
N GLU A 241 34.17 3.34 0.30
CA GLU A 241 34.99 3.31 -0.91
C GLU A 241 34.15 3.55 -2.18
N GLU A 242 33.02 2.84 -2.34
CA GLU A 242 32.12 3.02 -3.50
C GLU A 242 31.56 4.45 -3.57
N MET A 243 31.22 5.03 -2.42
CA MET A 243 30.70 6.39 -2.29
C MET A 243 31.78 7.43 -2.56
N SER A 244 32.96 7.32 -1.97
CA SER A 244 34.08 8.25 -2.21
C SER A 244 34.50 8.25 -3.68
N VAL A 245 34.52 7.09 -4.36
CA VAL A 245 34.80 7.05 -5.80
C VAL A 245 33.71 7.77 -6.60
N ALA A 246 32.43 7.55 -6.30
CA ALA A 246 31.31 8.23 -6.97
C ALA A 246 31.31 9.76 -6.73
N CYS A 247 31.67 10.19 -5.52
CA CYS A 247 31.88 11.58 -5.14
C CYS A 247 33.03 12.24 -5.94
N ILE A 248 34.17 11.55 -6.09
CA ILE A 248 35.31 12.04 -6.88
C ILE A 248 34.97 12.10 -8.38
N GLU A 249 34.26 11.11 -8.92
CA GLU A 249 33.76 11.12 -10.30
C GLU A 249 32.82 12.31 -10.56
N ALA A 250 31.88 12.57 -9.64
CA ALA A 250 30.96 13.70 -9.75
C ALA A 250 31.68 15.04 -9.67
N ARG A 251 32.59 15.21 -8.70
CA ARG A 251 33.38 16.44 -8.52
C ARG A 251 34.18 16.77 -9.80
N ARG A 252 34.91 15.79 -10.35
CA ARG A 252 35.67 15.93 -11.59
C ARG A 252 34.80 16.27 -12.80
N ALA A 253 33.60 15.70 -12.89
CA ALA A 253 32.67 16.02 -13.96
C ALA A 253 32.14 17.47 -13.86
N GLY A 254 31.86 17.96 -12.64
CA GLY A 254 31.52 19.36 -12.38
C GLY A 254 32.67 20.33 -12.72
N GLU A 255 33.90 19.99 -12.33
CA GLU A 255 35.12 20.75 -12.66
C GLU A 255 35.35 20.81 -14.18
N THR A 256 35.19 19.69 -14.89
CA THR A 256 35.31 19.61 -16.35
C THR A 256 34.24 20.45 -17.06
N ILE A 257 32.99 20.45 -16.57
CA ILE A 257 31.93 21.31 -17.12
C ILE A 257 32.31 22.78 -16.95
N ALA A 258 32.76 23.20 -15.76
CA ALA A 258 33.17 24.59 -15.54
C ALA A 258 34.30 25.00 -16.49
N GLN A 259 35.35 24.17 -16.61
CA GLN A 259 36.49 24.42 -17.53
C GLN A 259 36.04 24.53 -18.99
N LEU A 260 35.20 23.61 -19.49
CA LEU A 260 34.70 23.63 -20.87
C LEU A 260 33.69 24.77 -21.14
N THR A 261 33.23 25.46 -20.11
CA THR A 261 32.44 26.70 -20.22
C THR A 261 33.23 27.97 -19.95
N ASP A 262 34.53 27.88 -19.62
CA ASP A 262 35.30 29.04 -19.19
C ASP A 262 35.90 29.84 -20.36
N VAL A 263 35.34 31.03 -20.55
CA VAL A 263 35.73 31.98 -21.60
C VAL A 263 37.07 32.67 -21.28
N ALA A 264 37.47 32.73 -20.01
CA ALA A 264 38.68 33.44 -19.57
C ALA A 264 40.00 32.74 -19.94
N SER A 265 39.94 31.56 -20.56
CA SER A 265 41.12 30.78 -20.98
C SER A 265 41.69 31.17 -22.36
N LEU A 266 41.06 32.12 -23.06
CA LEU A 266 41.43 32.56 -24.42
C LEU A 266 42.30 33.82 -24.45
N ASP A 267 43.20 33.99 -23.47
CA ASP A 267 44.30 34.96 -23.54
C ASP A 267 45.36 34.48 -24.57
N HIS A 268 45.06 34.65 -25.86
CA HIS A 268 46.02 34.59 -26.96
C HIS A 268 45.82 35.82 -27.87
N PRO A 269 46.81 36.73 -27.95
CA PRO A 269 46.71 37.90 -28.81
C PRO A 269 46.91 37.53 -30.29
N GLU A 270 46.12 38.20 -31.14
CA GLU A 270 46.39 38.47 -32.56
C GLU A 270 46.76 37.29 -33.49
N SER A 271 45.73 36.67 -34.09
CA SER A 271 45.76 36.40 -35.53
C SER A 271 44.35 36.35 -36.13
N ASP A 272 44.18 36.90 -37.34
CA ASP A 272 42.92 36.89 -38.08
C ASP A 272 42.55 35.48 -38.59
N SER A 273 41.31 35.31 -39.03
CA SER A 273 40.65 34.12 -39.60
C SER A 273 40.17 33.02 -38.63
N HIS A 274 38.90 32.65 -38.78
CA HIS A 274 38.29 31.37 -38.40
C HIS A 274 38.41 30.85 -36.94
N ILE A 275 38.35 31.72 -35.92
CA ILE A 275 38.08 31.27 -34.54
C ILE A 275 36.64 30.72 -34.44
N THR A 276 36.50 29.40 -34.42
CA THR A 276 35.23 28.70 -34.16
C THR A 276 34.94 28.69 -32.65
N ILE A 277 34.08 29.62 -32.21
CA ILE A 277 33.78 29.90 -30.78
C ILE A 277 32.88 28.82 -30.12
N PHE A 278 33.17 27.54 -30.37
CA PHE A 278 32.55 26.39 -29.70
C PHE A 278 33.38 25.10 -29.88
N THR A 279 34.54 25.02 -29.21
CA THR A 279 35.57 24.01 -29.47
C THR A 279 35.30 22.59 -28.96
N ASP A 280 34.43 22.38 -27.95
CA ASP A 280 34.02 21.00 -27.59
C ASP A 280 32.59 20.86 -27.03
N LYS A 281 31.57 21.04 -27.88
CA LYS A 281 30.18 20.65 -27.56
C LYS A 281 30.09 19.19 -27.13
N THR A 282 30.86 18.32 -27.79
CA THR A 282 30.91 16.88 -27.52
C THR A 282 31.50 16.60 -26.12
N GLY A 283 32.45 17.38 -25.66
CA GLY A 283 33.05 17.37 -24.33
C GLY A 283 32.09 17.81 -23.25
N VAL A 284 31.36 18.92 -23.45
CA VAL A 284 30.30 19.34 -22.51
C VAL A 284 29.22 18.27 -22.42
N VAL A 285 28.80 17.68 -23.55
CA VAL A 285 27.87 16.54 -23.59
C VAL A 285 28.43 15.31 -22.85
N LYS A 286 29.71 14.97 -23.01
CA LYS A 286 30.37 13.85 -22.30
C LYS A 286 30.45 14.11 -20.80
N ALA A 287 30.92 15.29 -20.38
CA ALA A 287 31.07 15.67 -18.98
C ALA A 287 29.70 15.75 -18.26
N ALA A 288 28.66 16.26 -18.93
CA ALA A 288 27.30 16.25 -18.42
C ALA A 288 26.74 14.83 -18.24
N ARG A 289 26.97 13.90 -19.19
CA ARG A 289 26.59 12.48 -19.03
C ARG A 289 27.35 11.79 -17.89
N LEU A 290 28.65 12.08 -17.74
CA LEU A 290 29.46 11.59 -16.62
C LEU A 290 28.96 12.14 -15.27
N LEU A 291 28.59 13.42 -15.22
CA LEU A 291 27.99 14.02 -14.03
C LEU A 291 26.67 13.36 -13.67
N LEU A 292 25.76 13.19 -14.63
CA LEU A 292 24.47 12.53 -14.39
C LEU A 292 24.66 11.09 -13.90
N SER A 293 25.59 10.34 -14.49
CA SER A 293 25.90 8.96 -14.08
C SER A 293 26.48 8.88 -12.66
N SER A 294 27.45 9.74 -12.33
CA SER A 294 28.11 9.76 -11.02
C SER A 294 27.20 10.30 -9.90
N VAL A 295 26.38 11.32 -10.16
CA VAL A 295 25.35 11.79 -9.21
C VAL A 295 24.28 10.71 -8.98
N THR A 296 23.83 10.02 -10.03
CA THR A 296 22.90 8.88 -9.89
C THR A 296 23.54 7.77 -9.05
N LYS A 297 24.83 7.46 -9.25
CA LYS A 297 25.60 6.48 -8.48
C LYS A 297 25.69 6.87 -6.99
N VAL A 298 25.99 8.12 -6.65
CA VAL A 298 25.95 8.64 -5.26
C VAL A 298 24.56 8.48 -4.65
N LEU A 299 23.50 8.86 -5.38
CA LEU A 299 22.12 8.76 -4.89
C LEU A 299 21.67 7.30 -4.66
N VAL A 300 22.03 6.37 -5.55
CA VAL A 300 21.75 4.93 -5.38
C VAL A 300 22.55 4.31 -4.24
N LEU A 301 23.78 4.79 -3.97
CA LEU A 301 24.55 4.39 -2.79
C LEU A 301 23.95 4.93 -1.50
N ALA A 302 23.38 6.14 -1.50
CA ALA A 302 22.64 6.70 -0.37
C ALA A 302 21.34 5.92 -0.10
N ASP A 303 20.62 5.49 -1.14
CA ASP A 303 19.43 4.63 -1.02
C ASP A 303 19.77 3.27 -0.35
N ARG A 304 20.91 2.66 -0.74
CA ARG A 304 21.44 1.45 -0.08
C ARG A 304 21.72 1.64 1.41
N ILE A 305 22.16 2.83 1.83
CA ILE A 305 22.38 3.16 3.25
C ILE A 305 21.05 3.21 4.02
N VAL A 306 20.01 3.83 3.45
CA VAL A 306 18.65 3.84 4.05
C VAL A 306 18.09 2.42 4.16
N ILE A 307 18.27 1.57 3.14
CA ILE A 307 17.89 0.15 3.20
C ILE A 307 18.62 -0.57 4.35
N LYS A 308 19.93 -0.32 4.54
CA LYS A 308 20.69 -0.89 5.66
C LYS A 308 20.26 -0.39 7.04
N GLN A 309 19.80 0.85 7.16
CA GLN A 309 19.23 1.37 8.41
C GLN A 309 17.94 0.61 8.78
N ILE A 310 17.06 0.37 7.80
CA ILE A 310 15.83 -0.44 7.99
C ILE A 310 16.17 -1.88 8.42
N ILE A 311 17.13 -2.53 7.76
CA ILE A 311 17.60 -3.89 8.12
C ILE A 311 18.18 -3.92 9.54
N THR A 312 18.97 -2.91 9.91
CA THR A 312 19.59 -2.82 11.24
C THR A 312 18.52 -2.69 12.32
N SER A 313 17.55 -1.79 12.13
CA SER A 313 16.43 -1.59 13.07
C SER A 313 15.55 -2.85 13.18
N ARG A 314 15.22 -3.53 12.07
CA ARG A 314 14.53 -4.84 12.06
C ARG A 314 15.27 -5.88 12.91
N ASN A 315 16.59 -5.92 12.85
CA ASN A 315 17.39 -6.88 13.60
C ASN A 315 17.43 -6.55 15.11
N LYS A 316 17.38 -5.27 15.50
CA LYS A 316 17.19 -4.89 16.92
C LYS A 316 15.82 -5.36 17.44
N VAL A 317 14.75 -5.12 16.66
CA VAL A 317 13.39 -5.56 17.00
C VAL A 317 13.38 -7.08 17.23
N LEU A 318 13.93 -7.88 16.30
CA LEU A 318 14.04 -9.32 16.49
C LEU A 318 14.84 -9.72 17.74
N ALA A 319 15.98 -9.07 18.01
CA ALA A 319 16.77 -9.37 19.21
C ALA A 319 15.97 -9.13 20.51
N THR A 320 15.13 -8.09 20.55
CA THR A 320 14.21 -7.86 21.69
C THR A 320 13.03 -8.85 21.72
N MET A 321 12.51 -9.28 20.57
CA MET A 321 11.48 -10.34 20.50
C MET A 321 12.01 -11.69 21.01
N GLU A 322 13.23 -12.07 20.62
CA GLU A 322 13.90 -13.29 21.11
C GLU A 322 14.20 -13.27 22.61
N GLN A 323 14.22 -12.09 23.25
CA GLN A 323 14.29 -11.94 24.70
C GLN A 323 12.89 -12.05 25.33
N LEU A 324 11.87 -11.42 24.72
CA LEU A 324 10.47 -11.52 25.16
C LEU A 324 9.92 -12.96 25.10
N GLU A 325 10.41 -13.82 24.21
CA GLU A 325 10.00 -15.24 24.17
C GLU A 325 10.49 -16.06 25.36
N LYS A 326 11.61 -15.65 25.98
CA LYS A 326 12.34 -16.40 27.02
C LYS A 326 12.09 -15.85 28.43
N VAL A 327 11.34 -14.75 28.53
CA VAL A 327 11.11 -14.01 29.77
C VAL A 327 10.27 -14.84 30.76
N SER A 328 10.71 -14.86 32.02
CA SER A 328 10.05 -15.66 33.08
C SER A 328 9.55 -14.81 34.26
N SER A 329 9.87 -13.52 34.28
CA SER A 329 9.48 -12.58 35.34
C SER A 329 8.73 -11.38 34.79
N PHE A 330 7.67 -10.95 35.48
CA PHE A 330 6.91 -9.76 35.11
C PHE A 330 7.74 -8.47 35.17
N GLN A 331 8.71 -8.38 36.09
CA GLN A 331 9.61 -7.23 36.20
C GLN A 331 10.54 -7.12 34.98
N GLU A 332 11.13 -8.24 34.59
CA GLU A 332 11.98 -8.38 33.40
C GLU A 332 11.18 -8.09 32.12
N PHE A 333 9.96 -8.63 32.03
CA PHE A 333 9.03 -8.39 30.93
C PHE A 333 8.72 -6.91 30.72
N VAL A 334 8.42 -6.14 31.78
CA VAL A 334 8.16 -4.69 31.65
C VAL A 334 9.38 -3.95 31.10
N GLN A 335 10.60 -4.36 31.47
CA GLN A 335 11.84 -3.77 30.96
C GLN A 335 12.08 -4.11 29.48
N ILE A 336 12.07 -5.39 29.12
CA ILE A 336 12.32 -5.83 27.73
C ILE A 336 11.21 -5.30 26.80
N PHE A 337 9.93 -5.33 27.23
CA PHE A 337 8.82 -4.86 26.41
C PHE A 337 8.89 -3.34 26.19
N SER A 338 9.37 -2.57 27.18
CA SER A 338 9.64 -1.14 26.99
C SER A 338 10.80 -0.89 26.02
N GLN A 339 11.80 -1.76 25.95
CA GLN A 339 12.86 -1.66 24.93
C GLN A 339 12.32 -2.02 23.54
N PHE A 340 11.64 -3.16 23.40
CA PHE A 340 10.97 -3.59 22.17
C PHE A 340 10.05 -2.49 21.60
N GLY A 341 9.26 -1.83 22.45
CA GLY A 341 8.42 -0.70 22.05
C GLY A 341 9.19 0.48 21.44
N ASN A 342 10.37 0.79 21.97
CA ASN A 342 11.22 1.86 21.43
C ASN A 342 11.82 1.48 20.06
N GLU A 343 12.34 0.25 19.92
CA GLU A 343 12.88 -0.23 18.64
C GLU A 343 11.77 -0.35 17.57
N MET A 344 10.57 -0.77 17.96
CA MET A 344 9.38 -0.77 17.10
C MET A 344 8.99 0.63 16.62
N VAL A 345 9.13 1.67 17.44
CA VAL A 345 8.87 3.06 17.04
C VAL A 345 9.94 3.57 16.06
N GLU A 346 11.23 3.29 16.29
CA GLU A 346 12.28 3.61 15.31
C GLU A 346 11.99 2.93 13.96
N PHE A 347 11.67 1.63 14.00
CA PHE A 347 11.34 0.86 12.80
C PHE A 347 10.07 1.38 12.09
N ALA A 348 9.05 1.77 12.85
CA ALA A 348 7.81 2.36 12.32
C ALA A 348 8.04 3.73 11.66
N HIS A 349 9.02 4.52 12.11
CA HIS A 349 9.43 5.74 11.41
C HIS A 349 10.19 5.42 10.12
N LEU A 350 11.26 4.62 10.19
CA LEU A 350 12.10 4.30 9.03
C LEU A 350 11.30 3.64 7.88
N THR A 351 10.41 2.70 8.20
CA THR A 351 9.55 2.03 7.21
C THR A 351 8.43 2.93 6.69
N GLY A 352 7.97 3.92 7.48
CA GLY A 352 6.95 4.89 7.06
C GLY A 352 7.50 5.93 6.09
N ASP A 353 8.72 6.44 6.33
CA ASP A 353 9.43 7.29 5.37
C ASP A 353 9.69 6.52 4.07
N ARG A 354 10.13 5.25 4.17
CA ARG A 354 10.34 4.39 2.99
C ARG A 354 9.04 4.10 2.22
N GLN A 355 7.93 3.84 2.91
CA GLN A 355 6.61 3.65 2.29
C GLN A 355 6.23 4.84 1.41
N ASN A 356 6.46 6.07 1.89
CA ASN A 356 6.13 7.28 1.15
C ASN A 356 7.11 7.58 0.00
N ASP A 357 8.37 7.16 0.11
CA ASP A 357 9.39 7.40 -0.91
C ASP A 357 9.39 6.36 -2.05
N LEU A 358 8.81 5.18 -1.86
CA LEU A 358 8.64 4.18 -2.93
C LEU A 358 7.82 4.72 -4.11
N LYS A 359 8.31 4.55 -5.35
CA LYS A 359 7.53 4.87 -6.57
C LYS A 359 6.49 3.80 -6.90
N ASP A 360 6.87 2.55 -6.72
CA ASP A 360 6.06 1.36 -6.97
C ASP A 360 4.89 1.30 -5.95
N GLU A 361 3.66 1.49 -6.44
CA GLU A 361 2.45 1.48 -5.62
C GLU A 361 2.10 0.07 -5.10
N LYS A 362 2.51 -1.01 -5.79
CA LYS A 362 2.36 -2.40 -5.34
C LYS A 362 3.25 -2.68 -4.12
N LYS A 363 4.52 -2.24 -4.16
CA LYS A 363 5.45 -2.28 -3.02
C LYS A 363 4.96 -1.39 -1.87
N LYS A 364 4.44 -0.20 -2.17
CA LYS A 364 3.90 0.74 -1.18
C LYS A 364 2.63 0.21 -0.49
N ALA A 365 1.76 -0.51 -1.21
CA ALA A 365 0.59 -1.19 -0.63
C ALA A 365 0.99 -2.38 0.25
N ARG A 366 1.91 -3.25 -0.21
CA ARG A 366 2.43 -4.34 0.64
C ARG A 366 3.11 -3.80 1.90
N MET A 367 3.89 -2.72 1.79
CA MET A 367 4.52 -2.04 2.92
C MET A 367 3.47 -1.53 3.92
N ALA A 368 2.34 -1.00 3.45
CA ALA A 368 1.22 -0.59 4.30
C ALA A 368 0.64 -1.78 5.08
N ALA A 369 0.38 -2.90 4.40
CA ALA A 369 -0.16 -4.12 5.01
C ALA A 369 0.77 -4.70 6.08
N SER A 370 2.07 -4.90 5.78
CA SER A 370 3.04 -5.41 6.77
C SER A 370 3.19 -4.48 7.97
N ARG A 371 3.13 -3.15 7.76
CA ARG A 371 3.12 -2.16 8.86
C ARG A 371 1.84 -2.25 9.72
N ALA A 372 0.67 -2.40 9.11
CA ALA A 372 -0.60 -2.58 9.82
C ALA A 372 -0.62 -3.87 10.66
N VAL A 373 -0.04 -4.97 10.16
CA VAL A 373 0.15 -6.20 10.95
C VAL A 373 0.99 -5.91 12.20
N LEU A 374 2.14 -5.24 12.05
CA LEU A 374 3.03 -4.95 13.18
C LEU A 374 2.40 -4.01 14.22
N GLU A 375 1.63 -3.01 13.76
CA GLU A 375 0.90 -2.08 14.63
C GLU A 375 -0.19 -2.81 15.44
N LYS A 376 -1.07 -3.59 14.78
CA LYS A 376 -2.10 -4.40 15.47
C LYS A 376 -1.46 -5.42 16.42
N CYS A 377 -0.42 -6.14 15.98
CA CYS A 377 0.24 -7.18 16.79
C CYS A 377 0.97 -6.65 18.03
N THR A 378 1.38 -5.38 18.08
CA THR A 378 2.12 -4.83 19.23
C THR A 378 1.30 -4.90 20.52
N MET A 379 -0.01 -4.64 20.47
CA MET A 379 -0.88 -4.79 21.66
C MET A 379 -1.22 -6.25 21.95
N MET A 380 -1.46 -7.06 20.92
CA MET A 380 -1.73 -8.50 21.04
C MET A 380 -0.55 -9.24 21.70
N LEU A 381 0.69 -8.83 21.41
CA LEU A 381 1.89 -9.39 22.02
C LEU A 381 2.00 -9.03 23.51
N LEU A 382 1.62 -7.80 23.89
CA LEU A 382 1.60 -7.35 25.27
C LEU A 382 0.64 -8.18 26.12
N THR A 383 -0.59 -8.41 25.64
CA THR A 383 -1.60 -9.18 26.38
C THR A 383 -1.30 -10.67 26.38
N ALA A 384 -0.89 -11.26 25.26
CA ALA A 384 -0.60 -12.70 25.19
C ALA A 384 0.60 -13.09 26.06
N SER A 385 1.66 -12.26 26.08
CA SER A 385 2.83 -12.46 26.93
C SER A 385 2.50 -12.30 28.41
N LYS A 386 1.71 -11.29 28.81
CA LYS A 386 1.18 -11.16 30.17
C LYS A 386 0.35 -12.38 30.59
N THR A 387 -0.43 -12.93 29.66
CA THR A 387 -1.30 -14.07 29.93
C THR A 387 -0.48 -15.34 30.17
N CYS A 388 0.55 -15.61 29.35
CA CYS A 388 1.50 -16.70 29.59
C CYS A 388 2.25 -16.53 30.92
N LEU A 389 2.74 -15.33 31.24
CA LEU A 389 3.41 -15.04 32.53
C LEU A 389 2.47 -15.19 33.73
N ARG A 390 1.15 -15.11 33.54
CA ARG A 390 0.15 -15.35 34.59
C ARG A 390 -0.27 -16.82 34.70
N HIS A 391 -0.27 -17.54 33.59
CA HIS A 391 -0.77 -18.90 33.43
C HIS A 391 0.25 -19.75 32.62
N PRO A 392 1.43 -20.07 33.19
CA PRO A 392 2.54 -20.66 32.42
C PRO A 392 2.23 -22.07 31.88
N ASP A 393 1.40 -22.83 32.59
CA ASP A 393 0.99 -24.19 32.23
C ASP A 393 -0.23 -24.22 31.26
N CYS A 394 -0.72 -23.06 30.82
CA CYS A 394 -1.89 -22.96 29.93
C CYS A 394 -1.46 -23.07 28.46
N GLU A 395 -1.77 -24.20 27.83
CA GLU A 395 -1.38 -24.50 26.44
C GLU A 395 -1.96 -23.48 25.44
N SER A 396 -3.25 -23.16 25.54
CA SER A 396 -3.92 -22.21 24.64
C SER A 396 -3.38 -20.77 24.81
N ALA A 397 -2.94 -20.38 26.00
CA ALA A 397 -2.23 -19.11 26.20
C ALA A 397 -0.89 -19.09 25.44
N ARG A 398 -0.14 -20.20 25.49
CA ARG A 398 1.16 -20.33 24.80
C ARG A 398 0.99 -20.32 23.28
N ILE A 399 0.04 -21.09 22.74
CA ILE A 399 -0.33 -21.09 21.32
C ILE A 399 -0.73 -19.67 20.86
N ASN A 400 -1.57 -18.97 21.64
CA ASN A 400 -1.98 -17.60 21.34
C ASN A 400 -0.78 -16.64 21.24
N LYS A 401 0.16 -16.70 22.21
CA LYS A 401 1.41 -15.92 22.22
C LYS A 401 2.31 -16.23 21.03
N ASP A 402 2.58 -17.50 20.76
CA ASP A 402 3.53 -17.94 19.74
C ASP A 402 3.02 -17.61 18.33
N GLY A 403 1.70 -17.65 18.12
CA GLY A 403 1.05 -17.14 16.91
C GLY A 403 1.32 -15.64 16.66
N VAL A 404 1.35 -14.79 17.70
CA VAL A 404 1.69 -13.36 17.53
C VAL A 404 3.16 -13.20 17.16
N PHE A 405 4.08 -13.90 17.86
CA PHE A 405 5.51 -13.85 17.52
C PHE A 405 5.78 -14.30 16.09
N HIS A 406 5.16 -15.39 15.63
CA HIS A 406 5.27 -15.86 14.25
C HIS A 406 4.74 -14.82 13.24
N ARG A 407 3.53 -14.29 13.47
CA ARG A 407 2.93 -13.27 12.60
C ARG A 407 3.76 -11.99 12.50
N MET A 408 4.37 -11.55 13.61
CA MET A 408 5.28 -10.40 13.60
C MET A 408 6.59 -10.68 12.85
N ARG A 409 7.18 -11.88 12.97
CA ARG A 409 8.38 -12.26 12.17
C ARG A 409 8.11 -12.18 10.67
N LEU A 410 7.00 -12.77 10.20
CA LEU A 410 6.62 -12.72 8.78
C LEU A 410 6.45 -11.28 8.28
N ALA A 411 5.77 -10.42 9.06
CA ALA A 411 5.61 -9.02 8.69
C ALA A 411 6.94 -8.23 8.68
N LEU A 412 7.88 -8.53 9.60
CA LEU A 412 9.24 -7.98 9.56
C LEU A 412 10.02 -8.47 8.33
N GLU A 413 9.79 -9.68 7.85
CA GLU A 413 10.46 -10.28 6.69
C GLU A 413 9.95 -9.70 5.37
N GLN A 414 8.62 -9.62 5.20
CA GLN A 414 7.98 -8.91 4.09
C GLN A 414 8.53 -7.49 3.91
N VAL A 415 8.73 -6.74 4.99
CA VAL A 415 9.33 -5.40 4.94
C VAL A 415 10.75 -5.44 4.34
N ILE A 416 11.58 -6.42 4.71
CA ILE A 416 12.94 -6.56 4.17
C ILE A 416 12.93 -6.95 2.68
N GLU A 417 12.05 -7.86 2.25
CA GLU A 417 11.86 -8.19 0.83
C GLU A 417 11.51 -6.95 0.01
N ILE A 418 10.52 -6.18 0.47
CA ILE A 418 10.03 -4.97 -0.22
C ILE A 418 11.12 -3.91 -0.38
N VAL A 419 11.97 -3.68 0.64
CA VAL A 419 13.01 -2.64 0.56
C VAL A 419 14.28 -3.11 -0.17
N THR A 420 14.56 -4.42 -0.22
CA THR A 420 15.75 -4.96 -0.88
C THR A 420 15.54 -5.38 -2.34
N ASP A 421 14.29 -5.65 -2.76
CA ASP A 421 13.96 -6.39 -4.00
C ASP A 421 14.51 -7.83 -4.02
N SER A 422 14.81 -8.40 -2.85
CA SER A 422 15.18 -9.82 -2.72
C SER A 422 13.91 -10.67 -2.80
N ARG A 423 13.56 -11.16 -4.00
CA ARG A 423 12.65 -12.31 -4.09
C ARG A 423 13.35 -13.54 -3.49
N PRO A 424 12.75 -14.26 -2.53
CA PRO A 424 13.13 -15.65 -2.31
C PRO A 424 12.80 -16.44 -3.58
N ASN A 425 13.81 -17.10 -4.14
CA ASN A 425 13.81 -17.73 -5.47
C ASN A 425 13.59 -16.81 -6.68
N GLY A 426 14.15 -17.24 -7.81
CA GLY A 426 14.11 -16.53 -9.09
C GLY A 426 12.89 -16.86 -9.95
N GLU A 427 11.81 -17.33 -9.34
CA GLU A 427 10.61 -17.72 -10.07
C GLU A 427 9.78 -16.50 -10.44
N ASN A 428 9.26 -16.52 -11.66
CA ASN A 428 8.27 -15.56 -12.10
C ASN A 428 6.90 -16.08 -11.67
N GLU A 429 6.58 -15.97 -10.39
CA GLU A 429 5.19 -16.05 -9.93
C GLU A 429 4.36 -15.09 -10.79
N MET A 430 3.57 -15.66 -11.68
CA MET A 430 2.51 -14.98 -12.38
C MET A 430 1.44 -14.71 -11.33
N ALA A 431 1.54 -13.56 -10.66
CA ALA A 431 0.62 -13.20 -9.58
C ALA A 431 -0.82 -13.39 -10.09
N PRO A 432 -1.67 -14.15 -9.38
CA PRO A 432 -2.94 -14.64 -9.92
C PRO A 432 -3.78 -13.48 -10.46
N ILE A 433 -4.13 -13.58 -11.74
CA ILE A 433 -4.65 -12.45 -12.51
C ILE A 433 -6.09 -12.23 -12.08
N SER A 434 -6.36 -11.13 -11.38
CA SER A 434 -7.73 -10.78 -10.98
C SER A 434 -8.64 -10.73 -12.21
N ILE A 435 -9.88 -11.27 -12.13
CA ILE A 435 -10.83 -11.27 -13.26
C ILE A 435 -10.96 -9.87 -13.87
N TYR A 436 -10.97 -8.81 -13.06
CA TYR A 436 -10.95 -7.42 -13.52
C TYR A 436 -9.73 -7.10 -14.41
N SER A 437 -8.52 -7.47 -13.98
CA SER A 437 -7.29 -7.17 -14.73
C SER A 437 -7.15 -8.02 -15.99
N GLY A 438 -7.50 -9.31 -15.91
CA GLY A 438 -7.56 -10.22 -17.06
C GLY A 438 -8.53 -9.73 -18.12
N ILE A 439 -9.78 -9.39 -17.74
CA ILE A 439 -10.77 -8.82 -18.65
C ILE A 439 -10.27 -7.50 -19.26
N LYS A 440 -9.60 -6.64 -18.47
CA LYS A 440 -9.03 -5.39 -18.99
C LYS A 440 -7.93 -5.65 -20.02
N GLU A 441 -6.99 -6.57 -19.77
CA GLU A 441 -5.97 -6.89 -20.76
C GLU A 441 -6.57 -7.55 -22.01
N PHE A 442 -7.41 -8.58 -21.85
CA PHE A 442 -8.08 -9.24 -22.97
C PHE A 442 -8.83 -8.25 -23.88
N LYS A 443 -9.61 -7.33 -23.30
CA LYS A 443 -10.28 -6.27 -24.08
C LYS A 443 -9.29 -5.36 -24.80
N ASN A 444 -8.20 -4.92 -24.16
CA ASN A 444 -7.17 -4.12 -24.84
C ASN A 444 -6.53 -4.86 -26.03
N LYS A 445 -6.39 -6.19 -25.96
CA LYS A 445 -5.83 -7.02 -27.05
C LYS A 445 -6.83 -7.17 -28.20
N VAL A 446 -8.11 -7.38 -27.88
CA VAL A 446 -9.22 -7.43 -28.87
C VAL A 446 -9.39 -6.08 -29.56
N GLU A 447 -9.40 -4.98 -28.82
CA GLU A 447 -9.52 -3.63 -29.37
C GLU A 447 -8.29 -3.22 -30.21
N GLY A 448 -7.10 -3.72 -29.87
CA GLY A 448 -5.86 -3.53 -30.66
C GLY A 448 -5.85 -4.18 -32.05
N LEU A 449 -6.80 -5.09 -32.35
CA LEU A 449 -6.97 -5.63 -33.70
C LEU A 449 -7.34 -4.55 -34.73
N ARG A 450 -7.94 -3.44 -34.28
CA ARG A 450 -8.23 -2.24 -35.11
C ARG A 450 -6.95 -1.62 -35.68
N GLU A 451 -5.87 -1.60 -34.90
CA GLU A 451 -4.60 -0.98 -35.27
C GLU A 451 -3.73 -1.91 -36.12
N ASN A 452 -3.68 -3.20 -35.78
CA ASN A 452 -2.87 -4.18 -36.50
C ASN A 452 -3.42 -5.61 -36.41
N LEU A 453 -4.05 -6.04 -37.51
CA LEU A 453 -4.61 -7.38 -37.69
C LEU A 453 -3.62 -8.54 -37.51
N TYR A 454 -2.29 -8.30 -37.54
CA TYR A 454 -1.25 -9.33 -37.40
C TYR A 454 -0.42 -9.20 -36.11
N PHE A 455 -0.83 -8.34 -35.17
CA PHE A 455 -0.11 -8.13 -33.90
C PHE A 455 -0.23 -9.30 -32.91
N LEU A 456 -1.24 -10.16 -33.08
CA LEU A 456 -1.57 -11.25 -32.16
C LEU A 456 -1.76 -12.57 -32.91
N SER A 457 -1.54 -13.69 -32.21
CA SER A 457 -1.99 -15.01 -32.64
C SER A 457 -3.37 -15.34 -32.07
N LYS A 458 -4.07 -16.31 -32.68
CA LYS A 458 -5.37 -16.79 -32.20
C LYS A 458 -5.26 -17.39 -30.80
N GLU A 459 -4.23 -18.21 -30.60
CA GLU A 459 -4.00 -19.02 -29.41
C GLU A 459 -3.90 -18.13 -28.17
N ASN A 460 -3.25 -16.96 -28.31
CA ASN A 460 -3.13 -15.99 -27.22
C ASN A 460 -4.50 -15.49 -26.73
N LEU A 461 -5.44 -15.15 -27.65
CA LEU A 461 -6.77 -14.70 -27.27
C LEU A 461 -7.59 -15.82 -26.62
N SER A 462 -7.53 -17.04 -27.17
CA SER A 462 -8.19 -18.22 -26.57
C SER A 462 -7.69 -18.49 -25.16
N THR A 463 -6.37 -18.59 -24.95
CA THR A 463 -5.80 -18.87 -23.62
C THR A 463 -6.01 -17.73 -22.62
N MET A 464 -6.01 -16.46 -23.05
CA MET A 464 -6.39 -15.36 -22.16
C MET A 464 -7.86 -15.44 -21.71
N LEU A 465 -8.79 -15.84 -22.60
CA LEU A 465 -10.17 -16.06 -22.19
C LEU A 465 -10.31 -17.29 -21.28
N GLU A 466 -9.63 -18.40 -21.60
CA GLU A 466 -9.65 -19.63 -20.80
C GLU A 466 -9.24 -19.36 -19.35
N VAL A 467 -8.14 -18.64 -19.11
CA VAL A 467 -7.69 -18.25 -17.76
C VAL A 467 -8.67 -17.31 -17.04
N ILE A 468 -9.32 -16.38 -17.77
CA ILE A 468 -10.36 -15.52 -17.17
C ILE A 468 -11.56 -16.36 -16.70
N LEU A 469 -11.95 -17.38 -17.47
CA LEU A 469 -13.11 -18.22 -17.16
C LEU A 469 -12.78 -19.29 -16.10
N GLU A 470 -11.57 -19.84 -16.08
CA GLU A 470 -11.05 -20.65 -14.96
C GLU A 470 -11.12 -19.84 -13.65
N HIS A 471 -10.74 -18.56 -13.66
CA HIS A 471 -10.91 -17.69 -12.50
C HIS A 471 -12.38 -17.33 -12.16
N THR A 472 -13.36 -17.63 -13.01
CA THR A 472 -14.78 -17.57 -12.60
C THR A 472 -15.25 -18.80 -11.81
N GLU A 473 -14.47 -19.89 -11.78
CA GLU A 473 -14.80 -21.09 -11.00
C GLU A 473 -14.75 -20.79 -9.49
N ASP A 474 -13.85 -19.88 -9.05
CA ASP A 474 -13.86 -19.29 -7.70
C ASP A 474 -15.27 -18.74 -7.32
N PHE A 475 -16.04 -18.23 -8.28
CA PHE A 475 -17.39 -17.73 -8.03
C PHE A 475 -18.47 -18.81 -8.12
N THR A 476 -18.36 -19.77 -9.04
CA THR A 476 -19.38 -20.82 -9.21
C THR A 476 -19.34 -21.84 -8.08
N ASP A 477 -18.14 -22.17 -7.61
CA ASP A 477 -17.94 -23.26 -6.66
C ASP A 477 -18.04 -22.76 -5.21
N SER A 478 -17.93 -21.44 -5.00
CA SER A 478 -18.15 -20.81 -3.70
C SER A 478 -19.57 -21.06 -3.18
N ALA A 479 -19.67 -21.65 -1.98
CA ALA A 479 -20.94 -21.99 -1.33
C ALA A 479 -21.83 -20.78 -1.02
N TYR A 480 -21.28 -19.56 -1.08
CA TYR A 480 -21.98 -18.31 -0.73
C TYR A 480 -22.45 -17.49 -1.94
N THR A 481 -22.08 -17.86 -3.18
CA THR A 481 -22.64 -17.26 -4.40
C THR A 481 -24.10 -17.72 -4.59
N SER A 482 -25.01 -16.80 -4.91
CA SER A 482 -26.43 -17.11 -5.15
C SER A 482 -26.62 -17.99 -6.39
N HIS A 483 -27.76 -18.71 -6.49
CA HIS A 483 -28.07 -19.50 -7.69
C HIS A 483 -28.16 -18.60 -8.94
N GLU A 484 -28.83 -17.45 -8.81
CA GLU A 484 -29.00 -16.46 -9.87
C GLU A 484 -27.65 -15.97 -10.44
N HIS A 485 -26.74 -15.50 -9.59
CA HIS A 485 -25.41 -15.06 -10.03
C HIS A 485 -24.60 -16.21 -10.65
N ARG A 486 -24.65 -17.41 -10.07
CA ARG A 486 -23.96 -18.60 -10.62
C ARG A 486 -24.47 -18.96 -12.02
N GLU A 487 -25.78 -18.94 -12.23
CA GLU A 487 -26.42 -19.23 -13.52
C GLU A 487 -26.07 -18.16 -14.56
N HIS A 488 -26.13 -16.87 -14.21
CA HIS A 488 -25.71 -15.78 -15.08
C HIS A 488 -24.22 -15.81 -15.42
N ILE A 489 -23.33 -16.08 -14.45
CA ILE A 489 -21.88 -16.20 -14.69
C ILE A 489 -21.59 -17.35 -15.67
N LEU A 490 -22.25 -18.51 -15.52
CA LEU A 490 -22.08 -19.64 -16.43
C LEU A 490 -22.57 -19.34 -17.85
N GLU A 491 -23.73 -18.71 -18.02
CA GLU A 491 -24.24 -18.37 -19.35
C GLU A 491 -23.43 -17.24 -20.02
N LEU A 492 -22.98 -16.23 -19.28
CA LEU A 492 -22.06 -15.19 -19.78
C LEU A 492 -20.70 -15.77 -20.14
N SER A 493 -20.19 -16.74 -19.39
CA SER A 493 -18.95 -17.47 -19.71
C SER A 493 -19.07 -18.29 -20.99
N LYS A 494 -20.25 -18.87 -21.25
CA LYS A 494 -20.60 -19.54 -22.50
C LYS A 494 -20.75 -18.56 -23.66
N GLN A 495 -21.41 -17.42 -23.46
CA GLN A 495 -21.51 -16.36 -24.47
C GLN A 495 -20.14 -15.82 -24.86
N ALA A 496 -19.24 -15.58 -23.90
CA ALA A 496 -17.89 -15.09 -24.15
C ALA A 496 -17.07 -16.00 -25.07
N LYS A 497 -17.21 -17.33 -24.92
CA LYS A 497 -16.58 -18.31 -25.84
C LYS A 497 -17.15 -18.20 -27.25
N MET A 498 -18.47 -18.10 -27.41
CA MET A 498 -19.13 -17.98 -28.72
C MET A 498 -18.80 -16.66 -29.43
N GLU A 499 -18.76 -15.53 -28.71
CA GLU A 499 -18.35 -14.24 -29.29
C GLU A 499 -16.88 -14.24 -29.71
N LEU A 500 -15.98 -14.87 -28.93
CA LEU A 500 -14.57 -15.02 -29.33
C LEU A 500 -14.42 -15.93 -30.56
N GLU A 501 -15.19 -17.01 -30.67
CA GLU A 501 -15.21 -17.85 -31.87
C GLU A 501 -15.71 -17.08 -33.11
N GLN A 502 -16.74 -16.25 -32.97
CA GLN A 502 -17.20 -15.36 -34.04
C GLN A 502 -16.13 -14.32 -34.41
N LEU A 503 -15.53 -13.64 -33.44
CA LEU A 503 -14.46 -12.67 -33.64
C LEU A 503 -13.27 -13.28 -34.39
N VAL A 504 -12.79 -14.45 -33.96
CA VAL A 504 -11.68 -15.16 -34.61
C VAL A 504 -12.03 -15.56 -36.04
N SER A 505 -13.28 -15.99 -36.29
CA SER A 505 -13.74 -16.34 -37.65
C SER A 505 -13.71 -15.15 -38.60
N VAL A 506 -14.23 -14.00 -38.18
CA VAL A 506 -14.25 -12.77 -39.01
C VAL A 506 -12.85 -12.17 -39.14
N TRP A 507 -12.06 -12.13 -38.07
CA TRP A 507 -10.68 -11.66 -38.07
C TRP A 507 -9.78 -12.44 -39.05
N MET A 508 -9.89 -13.77 -39.07
CA MET A 508 -9.18 -14.62 -40.04
C MET A 508 -9.63 -14.36 -41.49
N GLN A 509 -10.89 -13.99 -41.71
CA GLN A 509 -11.37 -13.57 -43.05
C GLN A 509 -10.77 -12.21 -43.43
N ALA A 510 -10.83 -11.21 -42.56
CA ALA A 510 -10.28 -9.87 -42.78
C ALA A 510 -8.75 -9.85 -42.97
N GLN A 511 -8.00 -10.74 -42.30
CA GLN A 511 -6.56 -10.93 -42.54
C GLN A 511 -6.23 -11.34 -43.99
N ASN A 512 -7.11 -12.16 -44.60
CA ASN A 512 -6.93 -12.72 -45.95
C ASN A 512 -7.59 -11.87 -47.05
N GLN A 513 -8.72 -11.22 -46.73
CA GLN A 513 -9.55 -10.47 -47.67
C GLN A 513 -9.95 -9.13 -47.05
N LYS A 514 -9.23 -8.06 -47.40
CA LYS A 514 -9.42 -6.71 -46.84
C LYS A 514 -10.53 -5.95 -47.60
N THR A 515 -11.76 -6.46 -47.54
CA THR A 515 -12.95 -5.72 -48.02
C THR A 515 -13.45 -4.77 -46.93
N LYS A 516 -14.20 -3.73 -47.33
CA LYS A 516 -14.81 -2.79 -46.37
C LYS A 516 -15.80 -3.50 -45.45
N ASP A 517 -16.64 -4.34 -46.04
CA ASP A 517 -17.70 -5.10 -45.36
C ASP A 517 -17.11 -6.02 -44.27
N LEU A 518 -16.00 -6.73 -44.54
CA LEU A 518 -15.33 -7.58 -43.55
C LEU A 518 -14.66 -6.78 -42.42
N MET A 519 -14.30 -5.52 -42.64
CA MET A 519 -13.80 -4.63 -41.58
C MET A 519 -14.95 -4.10 -40.71
N GLU A 520 -16.14 -3.90 -41.28
CA GLU A 520 -17.35 -3.52 -40.52
C GLU A 520 -17.87 -4.70 -39.68
N ASP A 521 -17.93 -5.91 -40.24
CA ASP A 521 -18.22 -7.14 -39.49
C ASP A 521 -17.21 -7.38 -38.36
N LEU A 522 -15.91 -7.09 -38.60
CA LEU A 522 -14.87 -7.22 -37.59
C LEU A 522 -15.07 -6.23 -36.43
N GLU A 523 -15.38 -4.97 -36.72
CA GLU A 523 -15.67 -3.98 -35.68
C GLU A 523 -16.92 -4.37 -34.87
N VAL A 524 -17.97 -4.90 -35.50
CA VAL A 524 -19.14 -5.45 -34.80
C VAL A 524 -18.75 -6.61 -33.88
N ALA A 525 -17.89 -7.54 -34.33
CA ALA A 525 -17.43 -8.66 -33.51
C ALA A 525 -16.52 -8.21 -32.34
N ILE A 526 -15.66 -7.21 -32.55
CA ILE A 526 -14.86 -6.56 -31.50
C ILE A 526 -15.78 -5.94 -30.45
N LEU A 527 -16.79 -5.16 -30.87
CA LEU A 527 -17.73 -4.49 -29.97
C LEU A 527 -18.55 -5.49 -29.15
N LYS A 528 -19.10 -6.54 -29.77
CA LYS A 528 -19.82 -7.61 -29.05
C LYS A 528 -18.96 -8.34 -28.05
N THR A 529 -17.75 -8.76 -28.45
CA THR A 529 -16.79 -9.42 -27.56
C THR A 529 -16.49 -8.54 -26.35
N CYS A 530 -16.19 -7.26 -26.58
CA CYS A 530 -15.94 -6.29 -25.52
C CYS A 530 -17.17 -6.01 -24.65
N GLN A 531 -18.40 -6.05 -25.20
CA GLN A 531 -19.64 -5.93 -24.44
C GLN A 531 -19.84 -7.15 -23.53
N CYS A 532 -19.76 -8.37 -24.05
CA CYS A 532 -19.95 -9.60 -23.28
C CYS A 532 -18.96 -9.67 -22.10
N MET A 533 -17.69 -9.33 -22.31
CA MET A 533 -16.71 -9.27 -21.21
C MET A 533 -16.99 -8.14 -20.20
N ASN A 534 -17.60 -7.02 -20.61
CA ASN A 534 -18.08 -5.98 -19.67
C ASN A 534 -19.29 -6.46 -18.84
N GLU A 535 -20.14 -7.32 -19.40
CA GLU A 535 -21.29 -7.91 -18.72
C GLU A 535 -20.86 -8.99 -17.73
N LEU A 536 -19.98 -9.91 -18.12
CA LEU A 536 -19.35 -10.87 -17.21
C LEU A 536 -18.66 -10.16 -16.04
N LYS A 537 -17.86 -9.12 -16.33
CA LYS A 537 -17.22 -8.25 -15.32
C LYS A 537 -18.25 -7.62 -14.35
N ARG A 538 -19.43 -7.25 -14.84
CA ARG A 538 -20.50 -6.65 -14.02
C ARG A 538 -21.12 -7.68 -13.09
N GLU A 539 -21.37 -8.89 -13.58
CA GLU A 539 -22.01 -9.94 -12.80
C GLU A 539 -21.10 -10.44 -11.66
N VAL A 540 -19.82 -10.72 -11.92
CA VAL A 540 -18.88 -11.10 -10.86
C VAL A 540 -18.68 -9.98 -9.83
N HIS A 541 -18.67 -8.72 -10.25
CA HIS A 541 -18.64 -7.59 -9.31
C HIS A 541 -19.92 -7.50 -8.47
N SER A 542 -21.09 -7.68 -9.09
CA SER A 542 -22.39 -7.70 -8.42
C SER A 542 -22.43 -8.80 -7.35
N ALA A 543 -22.01 -10.02 -7.70
CA ALA A 543 -21.97 -11.16 -6.79
C ALA A 543 -21.03 -10.92 -5.59
N ALA A 544 -19.78 -10.55 -5.83
CA ALA A 544 -18.80 -10.30 -4.76
C ALA A 544 -19.20 -9.13 -3.84
N THR A 545 -19.70 -8.03 -4.40
CA THR A 545 -20.04 -6.84 -3.60
C THR A 545 -21.36 -6.98 -2.86
N SER A 546 -22.34 -7.71 -3.39
CA SER A 546 -23.60 -8.03 -2.69
C SER A 546 -23.35 -8.97 -1.51
N LEU A 547 -22.61 -10.07 -1.74
CA LEU A 547 -22.19 -10.99 -0.67
C LEU A 547 -21.43 -10.25 0.44
N ALA A 548 -20.48 -9.38 0.08
CA ALA A 548 -19.73 -8.60 1.05
C ALA A 548 -20.59 -7.60 1.82
N ALA A 549 -21.55 -6.94 1.15
CA ALA A 549 -22.46 -6.02 1.82
C ALA A 549 -23.35 -6.73 2.84
N ASP A 550 -23.90 -7.90 2.51
CA ASP A 550 -24.77 -8.65 3.41
C ASP A 550 -24.00 -9.34 4.55
N LEU A 551 -22.82 -9.91 4.31
CA LEU A 551 -21.98 -10.49 5.39
C LEU A 551 -21.51 -9.41 6.37
N LEU A 552 -20.97 -8.29 5.89
CA LEU A 552 -20.51 -7.21 6.78
C LEU A 552 -21.67 -6.64 7.61
N LYS A 553 -22.83 -6.44 6.98
CA LYS A 553 -24.08 -6.03 7.65
C LYS A 553 -24.52 -7.04 8.70
N TYR A 554 -24.56 -8.33 8.38
CA TYR A 554 -24.94 -9.41 9.30
C TYR A 554 -24.01 -9.51 10.52
N HIS A 555 -22.71 -9.29 10.33
CA HIS A 555 -21.71 -9.35 11.40
C HIS A 555 -21.50 -8.03 12.18
N THR A 556 -22.19 -6.93 11.82
CA THR A 556 -22.07 -5.60 12.47
C THR A 556 -22.21 -5.66 13.99
N ASP A 557 -23.12 -6.48 14.50
CA ASP A 557 -23.39 -6.57 15.94
C ASP A 557 -22.40 -7.43 16.72
N HIS A 558 -21.44 -8.08 16.05
CA HIS A 558 -20.35 -8.86 16.67
C HIS A 558 -20.84 -9.92 17.69
N MET A 559 -22.01 -10.52 17.45
CA MET A 559 -22.71 -11.41 18.40
C MET A 559 -21.87 -12.60 18.87
N VAL A 560 -21.14 -13.26 17.96
CA VAL A 560 -20.28 -14.42 18.31
C VAL A 560 -19.14 -14.01 19.26
N LEU A 561 -18.50 -12.87 19.01
CA LEU A 561 -17.44 -12.35 19.89
C LEU A 561 -17.98 -11.91 21.26
N LYS A 562 -19.18 -11.33 21.30
CA LYS A 562 -19.86 -10.99 22.56
C LYS A 562 -20.22 -12.25 23.36
N ALA A 563 -20.70 -13.30 22.70
CA ALA A 563 -20.99 -14.59 23.33
C ALA A 563 -19.74 -15.25 23.92
N LEU A 564 -18.64 -15.36 23.14
CA LEU A 564 -17.34 -15.88 23.62
C LEU A 564 -16.81 -15.10 24.83
N LYS A 565 -16.96 -13.77 24.82
CA LYS A 565 -16.59 -12.88 25.95
C LYS A 565 -17.46 -13.10 27.20
N ILE A 566 -18.66 -13.67 27.08
CA ILE A 566 -19.55 -14.02 28.20
C ILE A 566 -19.26 -15.45 28.69
N THR A 567 -19.36 -16.45 27.82
CA THR A 567 -19.20 -17.88 28.19
C THR A 567 -17.81 -18.21 28.71
N GLY A 568 -16.77 -17.48 28.25
CA GLY A 568 -15.43 -17.55 28.82
C GLY A 568 -15.36 -17.03 30.26
N VAL A 569 -16.07 -15.94 30.61
CA VAL A 569 -16.14 -15.42 31.99
C VAL A 569 -16.99 -16.32 32.90
N GLU A 570 -17.94 -17.07 32.33
CA GLU A 570 -18.70 -18.11 33.04
C GLU A 570 -17.89 -19.41 33.25
N GLY A 571 -16.76 -19.58 32.56
CA GLY A 571 -15.96 -20.82 32.59
C GLY A 571 -16.59 -21.99 31.82
N ASN A 572 -17.58 -21.72 30.97
CA ASN A 572 -18.36 -22.76 30.29
C ASN A 572 -17.66 -23.23 29.01
N LEU A 573 -16.76 -24.21 29.16
CA LEU A 573 -15.97 -24.79 28.05
C LEU A 573 -16.84 -25.38 26.92
N GLU A 574 -18.00 -25.96 27.23
CA GLU A 574 -18.90 -26.54 26.22
C GLU A 574 -19.56 -25.46 25.36
N ALA A 575 -20.09 -24.40 26.00
CA ALA A 575 -20.64 -23.26 25.27
C ALA A 575 -19.55 -22.47 24.53
N VAL A 576 -18.33 -22.37 25.06
CA VAL A 576 -17.19 -21.81 24.33
C VAL A 576 -16.91 -22.64 23.08
N ALA A 577 -16.84 -23.98 23.17
CA ALA A 577 -16.65 -24.83 22.00
C ALA A 577 -17.72 -24.57 20.92
N GLU A 578 -19.00 -24.50 21.29
CA GLU A 578 -20.10 -24.18 20.37
C GLU A 578 -19.89 -22.82 19.65
N TYR A 579 -19.51 -21.77 20.37
CA TYR A 579 -19.26 -20.46 19.77
C TYR A 579 -17.92 -20.37 19.00
N THR A 580 -16.94 -21.22 19.29
CA THR A 580 -15.69 -21.31 18.49
C THR A 580 -15.93 -21.99 17.13
N CYS A 581 -16.89 -22.93 17.05
CA CYS A 581 -17.38 -23.48 15.78
C CYS A 581 -18.00 -22.36 14.92
N LYS A 582 -18.95 -21.60 15.49
CA LYS A 582 -19.60 -20.44 14.82
C LYS A 582 -18.61 -19.35 14.41
N LEU A 583 -17.54 -19.12 15.18
CA LEU A 583 -16.46 -18.20 14.79
C LEU A 583 -15.64 -18.76 13.62
N SER A 584 -15.45 -20.07 13.53
CA SER A 584 -14.74 -20.74 12.42
C SER A 584 -15.57 -20.69 11.13
N GLU A 585 -16.88 -20.92 11.21
CA GLU A 585 -17.84 -20.72 10.11
C GLU A 585 -17.82 -19.26 9.62
N GLN A 586 -17.89 -18.29 10.55
CA GLN A 586 -17.77 -16.86 10.23
C GLN A 586 -16.41 -16.53 9.59
N LYS A 587 -15.31 -17.13 10.07
CA LYS A 587 -13.96 -16.95 9.51
C LYS A 587 -13.92 -17.40 8.06
N GLU A 588 -14.51 -18.56 7.73
CA GLU A 588 -14.52 -19.10 6.37
C GLU A 588 -15.36 -18.24 5.42
N GLN A 589 -16.54 -17.77 5.85
CA GLN A 589 -17.35 -16.80 5.11
C GLN A 589 -16.59 -15.50 4.80
N LEU A 590 -15.87 -14.94 5.78
CA LEU A 590 -15.13 -13.68 5.61
C LEU A 590 -13.85 -13.83 4.77
N VAL A 591 -13.17 -14.97 4.87
CA VAL A 591 -12.02 -15.33 4.01
C VAL A 591 -12.47 -15.42 2.55
N GLU A 592 -13.56 -16.14 2.30
CA GLU A 592 -14.10 -16.35 0.97
C GLU A 592 -14.59 -15.03 0.34
N MET A 593 -15.28 -14.20 1.12
CA MET A 593 -15.61 -12.82 0.77
C MET A 593 -14.36 -12.01 0.36
N CYS A 594 -13.22 -12.16 1.05
CA CYS A 594 -11.99 -11.46 0.67
C CYS A 594 -11.42 -11.93 -0.69
N ARG A 595 -11.53 -13.22 -1.01
CA ARG A 595 -11.10 -13.78 -2.30
C ARG A 595 -11.95 -13.29 -3.46
N LEU A 596 -13.28 -13.33 -3.32
CA LEU A 596 -14.19 -12.86 -4.37
C LEU A 596 -14.03 -11.34 -4.58
N LEU A 597 -13.81 -10.56 -3.52
CA LEU A 597 -13.49 -9.13 -3.63
C LEU A 597 -12.14 -8.88 -4.32
N ARG A 598 -11.11 -9.70 -4.10
CA ARG A 598 -9.78 -9.58 -4.74
C ARG A 598 -9.93 -9.52 -6.27
N HIS A 599 -10.70 -10.43 -6.85
CA HIS A 599 -10.92 -10.54 -8.31
C HIS A 599 -11.58 -9.32 -8.96
N VAL A 600 -12.37 -8.56 -8.20
CA VAL A 600 -13.17 -7.44 -8.72
C VAL A 600 -12.66 -6.06 -8.28
N SER A 601 -11.65 -6.04 -7.40
CA SER A 601 -11.13 -4.84 -6.72
C SER A 601 -10.50 -3.76 -7.61
N GLY A 602 -10.11 -4.12 -8.84
CA GLY A 602 -9.81 -3.19 -9.93
C GLY A 602 -8.48 -2.44 -9.91
N THR A 603 -7.71 -2.52 -8.82
CA THR A 603 -6.33 -2.00 -8.77
C THR A 603 -5.46 -2.83 -7.82
N GLU A 604 -4.18 -3.07 -8.15
CA GLU A 604 -3.26 -3.87 -7.33
C GLU A 604 -3.19 -3.47 -5.84
N PRO A 605 -3.25 -2.17 -5.44
CA PRO A 605 -3.29 -1.81 -4.02
C PRO A 605 -4.52 -2.33 -3.28
N LEU A 606 -5.68 -2.44 -3.96
CA LEU A 606 -6.90 -2.99 -3.37
C LEU A 606 -6.86 -4.53 -3.37
N GLU A 607 -6.31 -5.17 -4.42
CA GLU A 607 -6.03 -6.61 -4.44
C GLU A 607 -5.16 -7.04 -3.25
N ILE A 608 -4.07 -6.29 -2.98
CA ILE A 608 -3.20 -6.48 -1.81
C ILE A 608 -3.94 -6.26 -0.49
N THR A 609 -4.89 -5.32 -0.45
CA THR A 609 -5.68 -5.07 0.76
C THR A 609 -6.69 -6.20 1.02
N CYS A 610 -7.26 -6.81 -0.03
CA CYS A 610 -8.06 -8.03 0.07
C CYS A 610 -7.24 -9.21 0.61
N ILE A 611 -6.02 -9.44 0.08
CA ILE A 611 -5.11 -10.51 0.55
C ILE A 611 -4.74 -10.29 2.03
N HIS A 612 -4.35 -9.06 2.40
CA HIS A 612 -4.04 -8.71 3.79
C HIS A 612 -5.22 -8.95 4.75
N ALA A 613 -6.46 -8.73 4.28
CA ALA A 613 -7.66 -9.02 5.06
C ALA A 613 -7.91 -10.54 5.18
N GLU A 614 -7.74 -11.30 4.09
CA GLU A 614 -7.84 -12.78 4.08
C GLU A 614 -6.87 -13.38 5.11
N ASP A 615 -5.58 -13.04 5.02
CA ASP A 615 -4.54 -13.43 5.98
C ASP A 615 -4.91 -13.04 7.42
N THR A 616 -5.50 -11.86 7.59
CA THR A 616 -5.87 -11.34 8.91
C THR A 616 -7.02 -12.13 9.52
N PHE A 617 -8.06 -12.50 8.77
CA PHE A 617 -9.11 -13.37 9.29
C PHE A 617 -8.59 -14.78 9.54
N GLN A 618 -7.80 -15.37 8.62
CA GLN A 618 -7.23 -16.71 8.79
C GLN A 618 -6.41 -16.86 10.06
N VAL A 619 -5.55 -15.88 10.39
CA VAL A 619 -4.69 -15.96 11.57
C VAL A 619 -5.39 -15.49 12.85
N THR A 620 -6.21 -14.43 12.80
CA THR A 620 -6.81 -13.86 14.02
C THR A 620 -7.93 -14.73 14.58
N GLY A 621 -8.67 -15.47 13.74
CA GLY A 621 -9.76 -16.35 14.19
C GLY A 621 -9.31 -17.42 15.18
N PRO A 622 -8.35 -18.29 14.82
CA PRO A 622 -7.74 -19.26 15.74
C PRO A 622 -7.14 -18.62 16.99
N GLN A 623 -6.56 -17.41 16.88
CA GLN A 623 -6.03 -16.72 18.07
C GLN A 623 -7.13 -16.26 19.04
N ILE A 624 -8.31 -15.84 18.55
CA ILE A 624 -9.48 -15.55 19.39
C ILE A 624 -9.98 -16.82 20.08
N ILE A 625 -10.01 -17.97 19.36
CA ILE A 625 -10.39 -19.27 19.92
C ILE A 625 -9.50 -19.61 21.12
N SER A 626 -8.17 -19.61 20.93
CA SER A 626 -7.24 -19.90 22.04
C SER A 626 -7.29 -18.89 23.18
N ALA A 627 -7.59 -17.61 22.91
CA ALA A 627 -7.81 -16.61 23.95
C ALA A 627 -9.12 -16.85 24.74
N ALA A 628 -10.18 -17.33 24.09
CA ALA A 628 -11.45 -17.66 24.73
C ALA A 628 -11.33 -18.94 25.58
N GLU A 629 -10.63 -19.97 25.08
CA GLU A 629 -10.25 -21.16 25.85
C GLU A 629 -9.44 -20.79 27.09
N THR A 630 -8.43 -19.93 26.93
CA THR A 630 -7.59 -19.44 28.06
C THR A 630 -8.43 -18.75 29.13
N LEU A 631 -9.43 -17.96 28.72
CA LEU A 631 -10.35 -17.30 29.64
C LEU A 631 -11.29 -18.31 30.31
N ALA A 632 -11.83 -19.28 29.57
CA ALA A 632 -12.73 -20.31 30.09
C ALA A 632 -12.05 -21.25 31.12
N LEU A 633 -10.76 -21.54 30.93
CA LEU A 633 -9.94 -22.25 31.92
C LEU A 633 -9.62 -21.40 33.16
N HIS A 634 -9.68 -20.08 33.04
CA HIS A 634 -9.26 -19.12 34.08
C HIS A 634 -10.26 -17.94 34.22
N PRO A 635 -11.56 -18.18 34.48
CA PRO A 635 -12.63 -17.17 34.32
C PRO A 635 -12.49 -15.93 35.21
N SER A 636 -11.84 -16.06 36.37
CA SER A 636 -11.54 -14.95 37.28
C SER A 636 -10.33 -14.10 36.86
N SER A 637 -9.61 -14.47 35.79
CA SER A 637 -8.38 -13.81 35.36
C SER A 637 -8.67 -12.59 34.49
N LYS A 638 -8.55 -11.40 35.09
CA LYS A 638 -8.64 -10.12 34.36
C LYS A 638 -7.66 -10.06 33.17
N ILE A 639 -6.47 -10.64 33.32
CA ILE A 639 -5.44 -10.66 32.26
C ILE A 639 -5.90 -11.51 31.07
N ALA A 640 -6.51 -12.68 31.31
CA ALA A 640 -7.06 -13.50 30.23
C ALA A 640 -8.25 -12.82 29.54
N LYS A 641 -9.06 -12.06 30.30
CA LYS A 641 -10.16 -11.25 29.75
C LYS A 641 -9.64 -10.11 28.88
N GLU A 642 -8.69 -9.32 29.39
CA GLU A 642 -7.99 -8.26 28.64
C GLU A 642 -7.36 -8.80 27.35
N ASN A 643 -6.84 -10.03 27.38
CA ASN A 643 -6.31 -10.70 26.19
C ASN A 643 -7.40 -10.97 25.15
N LEU A 644 -8.47 -11.70 25.51
CA LEU A 644 -9.58 -11.97 24.60
C LEU A 644 -10.19 -10.67 24.03
N GLU A 645 -10.31 -9.64 24.86
CA GLU A 645 -10.84 -8.33 24.46
C GLU A 645 -10.00 -7.69 23.35
N VAL A 646 -8.67 -7.65 23.46
CA VAL A 646 -7.76 -7.15 22.41
C VAL A 646 -7.81 -7.98 21.13
N PHE A 647 -7.92 -9.31 21.22
CA PHE A 647 -8.06 -10.16 20.03
C PHE A 647 -9.42 -9.97 19.34
N CYS A 648 -10.50 -9.73 20.10
CA CYS A 648 -11.79 -9.31 19.53
C CYS A 648 -11.70 -7.93 18.86
N GLU A 649 -11.13 -6.92 19.54
CA GLU A 649 -10.99 -5.56 18.97
C GLU A 649 -10.25 -5.55 17.63
N ALA A 650 -9.23 -6.40 17.45
CA ALA A 650 -8.51 -6.55 16.19
C ALA A 650 -9.41 -7.07 15.04
N TRP A 651 -10.37 -7.93 15.33
CA TRP A 651 -11.35 -8.47 14.38
C TRP A 651 -12.51 -7.51 14.10
N GLU A 652 -13.03 -6.86 15.15
CA GLU A 652 -14.05 -5.80 15.07
C GLU A 652 -13.51 -4.61 14.23
N SER A 653 -12.21 -4.28 14.39
CA SER A 653 -11.48 -3.36 13.50
C SER A 653 -11.38 -3.89 12.08
N GLN A 654 -11.06 -5.17 11.84
CA GLN A 654 -10.90 -5.69 10.48
C GLN A 654 -12.24 -5.70 9.70
N LEU A 655 -13.37 -5.98 10.35
CA LEU A 655 -14.70 -5.84 9.75
C LEU A 655 -15.00 -4.37 9.36
N SER A 656 -14.54 -3.43 10.19
CA SER A 656 -14.64 -1.99 9.90
C SER A 656 -13.76 -1.58 8.72
N ASP A 657 -12.53 -2.10 8.65
CA ASP A 657 -11.59 -1.90 7.54
C ASP A 657 -12.16 -2.46 6.22
N MET A 658 -12.78 -3.65 6.26
CA MET A 658 -13.45 -4.26 5.10
C MET A 658 -14.64 -3.43 4.58
N SER A 659 -15.37 -2.76 5.48
CA SER A 659 -16.48 -1.86 5.10
C SER A 659 -15.99 -0.61 4.35
N LEU A 660 -14.77 -0.15 4.64
CA LEU A 660 -14.10 0.90 3.87
C LEU A 660 -13.60 0.38 2.52
N LEU A 661 -12.95 -0.79 2.50
CA LEU A 661 -12.45 -1.45 1.30
C LEU A 661 -13.56 -1.72 0.28
N LEU A 662 -14.70 -2.29 0.71
CA LEU A 662 -15.86 -2.54 -0.15
C LEU A 662 -16.35 -1.26 -0.85
N ARG A 663 -16.39 -0.13 -0.13
CA ARG A 663 -16.75 1.17 -0.72
C ARG A 663 -15.71 1.65 -1.72
N GLU A 664 -14.41 1.50 -1.43
CA GLU A 664 -13.36 1.89 -2.38
C GLU A 664 -13.37 1.02 -3.65
N ILE A 665 -13.65 -0.28 -3.54
CA ILE A 665 -13.84 -1.17 -4.70
C ILE A 665 -15.01 -0.69 -5.58
N ASN A 666 -16.17 -0.38 -4.98
CA ASN A 666 -17.32 0.17 -5.71
C ASN A 666 -16.99 1.54 -6.36
N ASP A 667 -16.29 2.44 -5.65
CA ASP A 667 -15.87 3.73 -6.22
C ASP A 667 -14.79 3.59 -7.31
N VAL A 668 -14.02 2.49 -7.36
CA VAL A 668 -13.14 2.13 -8.49
C VAL A 668 -13.95 1.56 -9.66
N PHE A 669 -14.91 0.68 -9.41
CA PHE A 669 -15.75 0.07 -10.44
C PHE A 669 -16.64 1.09 -11.15
N GLU A 670 -17.25 2.01 -10.40
CA GLU A 670 -18.07 3.11 -10.92
C GLU A 670 -17.25 4.32 -11.41
N GLY A 671 -15.92 4.25 -11.40
CA GLY A 671 -15.02 5.30 -11.92
C GLY A 671 -14.88 6.56 -11.05
N ARG A 672 -15.60 6.66 -9.92
CA ARG A 672 -15.59 7.80 -8.98
C ARG A 672 -14.28 7.97 -8.18
N ARG A 673 -13.27 7.12 -8.38
CA ARG A 673 -12.04 7.07 -7.57
C ARG A 673 -11.17 8.33 -7.69
N GLY A 674 -11.50 9.35 -6.90
CA GLY A 674 -10.88 10.68 -6.93
C GLY A 674 -11.87 11.79 -6.63
N GLU A 675 -13.17 11.49 -6.73
CA GLU A 675 -14.26 12.33 -6.24
C GLU A 675 -14.45 12.08 -4.73
N LYS A 676 -13.96 13.01 -3.90
CA LYS A 676 -14.38 13.03 -2.50
C LYS A 676 -15.86 13.42 -2.49
N ARG A 677 -16.74 12.49 -2.12
CA ARG A 677 -18.20 12.75 -1.99
C ARG A 677 -18.48 13.81 -0.92
N VAL A 678 -18.39 15.09 -1.28
CA VAL A 678 -18.95 16.19 -0.49
C VAL A 678 -20.46 16.02 -0.54
N TYR A 679 -21.06 15.66 0.60
CA TYR A 679 -22.47 15.32 0.70
C TYR A 679 -23.34 16.58 0.57
N LEU A 680 -23.55 17.05 -0.65
CA LEU A 680 -24.44 18.15 -0.99
C LEU A 680 -25.88 17.62 -1.06
N SER A 681 -26.59 17.74 0.06
CA SER A 681 -28.03 17.50 0.14
C SER A 681 -28.78 18.32 -0.91
N LEU A 682 -29.35 17.65 -1.93
CA LEU A 682 -30.14 18.30 -2.97
C LEU A 682 -31.32 19.07 -2.35
N PRO A 683 -31.58 20.34 -2.76
CA PRO A 683 -32.77 21.05 -2.35
C PRO A 683 -34.03 20.30 -2.82
N ARG A 684 -34.99 20.07 -1.92
CA ARG A 684 -36.27 19.45 -2.27
C ARG A 684 -37.05 20.35 -3.25
N PRO A 685 -37.70 19.79 -4.29
CA PRO A 685 -38.45 20.59 -5.26
C PRO A 685 -39.65 21.28 -4.59
N GLY A 686 -39.71 22.60 -4.64
CA GLY A 686 -40.64 23.38 -3.82
C GLY A 686 -41.02 24.75 -4.35
N LYS A 687 -41.94 24.77 -5.33
CA LYS A 687 -42.70 25.93 -5.86
C LYS A 687 -41.90 26.94 -6.70
N HIS A 688 -42.58 27.53 -7.68
CA HIS A 688 -42.02 28.50 -8.63
C HIS A 688 -42.00 29.92 -8.06
N ASN A 689 -41.07 30.76 -8.54
CA ASN A 689 -41.34 32.16 -8.85
C ASN A 689 -40.28 32.71 -9.83
N ALA A 690 -40.68 33.63 -10.70
CA ALA A 690 -39.87 34.01 -11.87
C ALA A 690 -38.87 35.14 -11.59
N ASN A 691 -37.59 34.91 -11.92
CA ASN A 691 -36.66 35.97 -12.30
C ASN A 691 -35.44 35.37 -13.04
N LEU A 692 -35.33 35.61 -14.36
CA LEU A 692 -34.16 35.20 -15.14
C LEU A 692 -32.98 36.13 -14.86
N LYS A 693 -32.13 35.74 -13.91
CA LYS A 693 -30.76 36.25 -13.81
C LYS A 693 -29.81 35.17 -14.29
N ALA A 694 -28.86 35.54 -15.16
CA ALA A 694 -27.93 34.61 -15.77
C ALA A 694 -27.21 33.76 -14.71
N LEU A 695 -27.22 32.43 -14.92
CA LEU A 695 -26.43 31.50 -14.12
C LEU A 695 -24.96 31.89 -14.24
N LYS A 696 -24.35 32.32 -13.13
CA LYS A 696 -22.90 32.52 -13.08
C LYS A 696 -22.23 31.14 -13.23
N PRO A 697 -21.14 31.02 -14.00
CA PRO A 697 -20.41 29.77 -14.12
C PRO A 697 -19.99 29.29 -12.72
N VAL A 698 -20.21 28.00 -12.46
CA VAL A 698 -19.79 27.36 -11.22
C VAL A 698 -18.28 27.44 -11.15
N LYS A 699 -17.74 27.98 -10.05
CA LYS A 699 -16.31 27.90 -9.80
C LYS A 699 -15.98 26.46 -9.40
N LEU A 700 -15.36 25.75 -10.34
CA LEU A 700 -14.61 24.50 -10.10
C LEU A 700 -13.74 24.66 -8.85
N ASP A 701 -13.57 23.59 -8.08
CA ASP A 701 -12.78 23.63 -6.85
C ASP A 701 -11.27 23.72 -7.14
N THR A 702 -10.47 24.01 -6.10
CA THR A 702 -9.02 24.18 -6.24
C THR A 702 -8.24 22.89 -6.54
N GLU A 703 -8.83 21.71 -6.37
CA GLU A 703 -8.28 20.41 -6.78
C GLU A 703 -8.63 20.11 -8.25
N GLU A 704 -9.87 20.40 -8.68
CA GLU A 704 -10.32 20.35 -10.08
C GLU A 704 -9.52 21.32 -10.97
N GLN A 705 -9.39 22.58 -10.54
CA GLN A 705 -8.57 23.59 -11.22
C GLN A 705 -7.11 23.13 -11.34
N ALA A 706 -6.56 22.42 -10.35
CA ALA A 706 -5.20 21.88 -10.41
C ALA A 706 -5.07 20.69 -11.38
N LYS A 707 -6.09 19.83 -11.46
CA LYS A 707 -6.17 18.73 -12.45
C LYS A 707 -6.25 19.29 -13.88
N ILE A 708 -7.11 20.27 -14.12
CA ILE A 708 -7.28 20.95 -15.41
C ILE A 708 -6.04 21.78 -15.78
N ALA A 709 -5.35 22.39 -14.81
CA ALA A 709 -4.07 23.06 -15.06
C ALA A 709 -2.95 22.07 -15.42
N LYS A 710 -2.90 20.87 -14.82
CA LYS A 710 -1.94 19.82 -15.21
C LYS A 710 -2.21 19.35 -16.64
N LEU A 711 -3.45 18.95 -16.95
CA LEU A 711 -3.83 18.47 -18.28
C LEU A 711 -3.60 19.55 -19.36
N GLY A 712 -3.82 20.82 -19.02
CA GLY A 712 -3.49 21.94 -19.90
C GLY A 712 -2.00 22.13 -20.18
N LEU A 713 -1.14 21.92 -19.17
CA LEU A 713 0.31 21.96 -19.36
C LEU A 713 0.78 20.80 -20.25
N GLU A 714 0.17 19.62 -20.08
CA GLU A 714 0.42 18.40 -20.86
C GLU A 714 -0.02 18.60 -22.33
N LEU A 715 -1.21 19.16 -22.56
CA LEU A 715 -1.69 19.53 -23.90
C LEU A 715 -0.86 20.66 -24.54
N HIS A 716 -0.48 21.69 -23.79
CA HIS A 716 0.36 22.77 -24.31
C HIS A 716 1.75 22.26 -24.74
N LEU A 717 2.31 21.25 -24.06
CA LEU A 717 3.54 20.60 -24.51
C LEU A 717 3.30 19.87 -25.85
N LEU A 718 2.22 19.09 -25.97
CA LEU A 718 1.87 18.40 -27.22
C LEU A 718 1.61 19.38 -28.39
N THR A 719 0.89 20.48 -28.16
CA THR A 719 0.71 21.55 -29.15
C THR A 719 2.06 22.15 -29.56
N SER A 720 2.93 22.47 -28.59
CA SER A 720 4.26 23.00 -28.87
C SER A 720 5.18 22.01 -29.59
N ASP A 721 5.00 20.70 -29.37
CA ASP A 721 5.73 19.66 -30.09
C ASP A 721 5.25 19.58 -31.55
N VAL A 722 3.94 19.63 -31.80
CA VAL A 722 3.34 19.72 -33.16
C VAL A 722 3.79 20.99 -33.89
N ASP A 723 3.77 22.15 -33.24
CA ASP A 723 4.29 23.40 -33.80
C ASP A 723 5.77 23.25 -34.16
N SER A 724 6.58 22.65 -33.29
CA SER A 724 8.00 22.42 -33.52
C SER A 724 8.30 21.37 -34.61
N GLU A 725 7.38 20.43 -34.85
CA GLU A 725 7.50 19.43 -35.92
C GLU A 725 7.11 20.03 -37.26
N THR A 726 6.02 20.81 -37.31
CA THR A 726 5.58 21.49 -38.53
C THR A 726 6.54 22.61 -38.97
N GLU A 727 7.28 23.24 -38.05
CA GLU A 727 8.46 24.08 -38.36
C GLU A 727 9.57 23.38 -39.19
N LYS A 728 9.61 22.03 -39.22
CA LYS A 728 10.65 21.24 -39.92
C LYS A 728 10.27 20.85 -41.35
N TRP A 729 9.03 21.04 -41.76
CA TRP A 729 8.57 20.69 -43.11
C TRP A 729 8.98 21.78 -44.10
N GLU A 730 9.55 21.36 -45.24
CA GLU A 730 10.00 22.29 -46.30
C GLU A 730 8.84 22.97 -47.04
N ASP A 731 7.65 22.36 -46.99
CA ASP A 731 6.41 22.83 -47.58
C ASP A 731 5.36 23.09 -46.47
N GLN A 732 4.97 24.35 -46.32
CA GLN A 732 3.94 24.80 -45.36
C GLN A 732 2.54 24.95 -46.00
N GLU A 733 2.43 24.75 -47.32
CA GLU A 733 1.15 24.64 -48.03
C GLU A 733 0.64 23.19 -48.08
N ASN A 734 1.42 22.24 -47.56
CA ASN A 734 1.06 20.83 -47.46
C ASN A 734 -0.22 20.60 -46.61
N GLU A 735 -1.21 19.95 -47.21
CA GLU A 735 -2.52 19.71 -46.60
C GLU A 735 -2.44 18.97 -45.25
N ILE A 736 -1.48 18.04 -45.09
CA ILE A 736 -1.29 17.27 -43.84
C ILE A 736 -0.75 18.18 -42.72
N VAL A 737 0.16 19.09 -43.07
CA VAL A 737 0.73 20.08 -42.12
C VAL A 737 -0.36 21.04 -41.66
N GLN A 738 -1.15 21.58 -42.59
CA GLN A 738 -2.24 22.50 -42.27
C GLN A 738 -3.36 21.82 -41.45
N HIS A 739 -3.74 20.59 -41.79
CA HIS A 739 -4.73 19.82 -41.05
C HIS A 739 -4.23 19.50 -39.63
N GLY A 740 -2.96 19.09 -39.47
CA GLY A 740 -2.36 18.85 -38.15
C GLY A 740 -2.31 20.08 -37.24
N GLN A 741 -1.92 21.24 -37.79
CA GLN A 741 -1.99 22.53 -37.07
C GLN A 741 -3.44 22.91 -36.73
N GLY A 742 -4.38 22.67 -37.65
CA GLY A 742 -5.81 22.84 -37.43
C GLY A 742 -6.31 22.02 -36.24
N MET A 743 -6.11 20.70 -36.25
CA MET A 743 -6.50 19.79 -35.17
C MET A 743 -5.87 20.19 -33.82
N SER A 744 -4.59 20.56 -33.79
CA SER A 744 -3.90 21.04 -32.58
C SER A 744 -4.55 22.30 -32.00
N SER A 745 -4.86 23.28 -32.86
CA SER A 745 -5.56 24.52 -32.50
C SER A 745 -7.00 24.29 -32.02
N MET A 746 -7.72 23.33 -32.62
CA MET A 746 -9.06 22.93 -32.18
C MET A 746 -9.03 22.24 -30.82
N ALA A 747 -8.13 21.27 -30.60
CA ALA A 747 -7.95 20.60 -29.31
C ALA A 747 -7.61 21.61 -28.20
N TYR A 748 -6.74 22.58 -28.47
CA TYR A 748 -6.40 23.64 -27.51
C TYR A 748 -7.59 24.59 -27.24
N SER A 749 -8.41 24.88 -28.26
CA SER A 749 -9.65 25.67 -28.11
C SER A 749 -10.69 24.97 -27.23
N MET A 750 -10.86 23.65 -27.41
CA MET A 750 -11.69 22.80 -26.56
C MET A 750 -11.17 22.75 -25.12
N TYR A 751 -9.84 22.71 -24.92
CA TYR A 751 -9.24 22.83 -23.59
C TYR A 751 -9.54 24.17 -22.92
N LEU A 752 -9.39 25.30 -23.63
CA LEU A 752 -9.69 26.63 -23.08
C LEU A 752 -11.16 26.75 -22.62
N PHE A 753 -12.10 26.11 -23.33
CA PHE A 753 -13.50 26.03 -22.90
C PHE A 753 -13.66 25.35 -21.52
N THR A 754 -12.87 24.33 -21.19
CA THR A 754 -12.91 23.68 -19.85
C THR A 754 -12.52 24.62 -18.70
N ARG A 755 -11.85 25.75 -19.00
CA ARG A 755 -11.54 26.83 -18.05
C ARG A 755 -12.52 28.00 -18.08
N GLY A 756 -13.48 28.01 -19.01
CA GLY A 756 -14.30 29.19 -19.32
C GLY A 756 -13.53 30.29 -20.07
N GLU A 757 -12.42 29.94 -20.70
CA GLU A 757 -11.53 30.81 -21.47
C GLU A 757 -11.67 30.54 -22.99
N GLY A 758 -10.87 31.18 -23.84
CA GLY A 758 -10.87 30.93 -25.29
C GLY A 758 -12.07 31.52 -26.05
N LEU A 759 -12.34 30.99 -27.25
CA LEU A 759 -13.37 31.50 -28.16
C LEU A 759 -14.75 30.86 -27.95
N LEU A 760 -14.82 29.55 -27.71
CA LEU A 760 -16.07 28.83 -27.41
C LEU A 760 -16.78 29.42 -26.17
N LYS A 761 -18.11 29.47 -26.20
CA LYS A 761 -18.97 30.05 -25.14
C LYS A 761 -20.10 29.12 -24.70
N THR A 762 -20.51 28.17 -25.54
CA THR A 762 -21.57 27.21 -25.24
C THR A 762 -21.12 25.77 -25.45
N THR A 763 -21.80 24.81 -24.82
CA THR A 763 -21.58 23.37 -25.05
C THR A 763 -21.91 22.96 -26.48
N GLN A 764 -22.77 23.70 -27.20
CA GLN A 764 -23.05 23.45 -28.61
C GLN A 764 -21.85 23.81 -29.48
N ASP A 765 -21.14 24.90 -29.16
CA ASP A 765 -19.89 25.27 -29.83
C ASP A 765 -18.83 24.18 -29.63
N LEU A 766 -18.75 23.61 -28.41
CA LEU A 766 -17.84 22.50 -28.09
C LEU A 766 -18.16 21.24 -28.88
N PHE A 767 -19.43 20.85 -28.96
CA PHE A 767 -19.84 19.68 -29.77
C PHE A 767 -19.55 19.90 -31.25
N HIS A 768 -19.85 21.08 -31.79
CA HIS A 768 -19.56 21.37 -33.19
C HIS A 768 -18.06 21.37 -33.50
N GLN A 769 -17.21 21.88 -32.60
CA GLN A 769 -15.76 21.78 -32.77
C GLN A 769 -15.23 20.35 -32.60
N ALA A 770 -15.91 19.50 -31.81
CA ALA A 770 -15.60 18.06 -31.75
C ALA A 770 -15.98 17.33 -33.05
N GLU A 771 -17.15 17.65 -33.64
CA GLU A 771 -17.57 17.12 -34.95
C GLU A 771 -16.56 17.46 -36.04
N VAL A 772 -16.14 18.73 -36.13
CA VAL A 772 -15.15 19.22 -37.12
C VAL A 772 -13.72 18.70 -36.86
N MET A 773 -13.47 18.04 -35.72
CA MET A 773 -12.21 17.33 -35.44
C MET A 773 -12.29 15.82 -35.73
N TYR A 774 -13.48 15.28 -36.03
CA TYR A 774 -13.73 13.86 -36.31
C TYR A 774 -14.17 13.56 -37.75
N PHE A 775 -14.48 14.58 -38.56
CA PHE A 775 -14.94 14.50 -39.95
C PHE A 775 -14.14 15.44 -40.86
#